data_AF-A0A8K0WDL1-F1
#
_entry.id   AF-A0A8K0WDL1-F1
#
_cell.length_a   1.000
_cell.length_b   1.000
_cell.length_c   1.000
_cell.angle_alpha   90.00
_cell.angle_beta   90.00
_cell.angle_gamma   90.00
#
_symmetry.space_group_name_H-M   'P 1'
#
loop_
_entity.id
_entity.type
_entity.pdbx_description
1 polymer ?
#
loop_
_entity_poly.entity_id
_entity_poly.type
_entity_poly.pdbx_seq_one_letter_code
_entity_poly.pdbx_strand_id
1 'polypeptide(L)'
;MEPRSKQACEPCRKKKSKCTGEKPTCSFCQRLQQSCTYRSIETGQTTSRISNRVTKSTKKGDLQLRFQNLELQVKGIYELLQPSSAIHSMSPSNTSTSAVSTDLQNENTSTSPSTLIQPVIEGSFTASNLNPPSEILDHLIEIYRIKIHLQPLQLFKLPDVKCYLTSSPQFLLSSFLALTVRYSTHNFYKGQESKAVEFYTDSAHQAVISLASQGIPKIEVIQALCMLVLVDVAACKPGRAWMSIGTLSRLEALRQLSQPALAASSPDYEASLACHWTVFLLEQTFMPQERTTVHDVDEPIYPSSVPRPPSLPPISDGEFPPDLFSEDGAEDLGITAYYIKIIGVWGHLASYMHQIRIEKADNAWSPGSMHYVLCSRLYEYDSKTPHSHLLRNVHFTKRSSAEIAETREYWIPWVLQQVTSHAITAILNHPFIHLVAMRDRSRGLQSRQFLQQTVDLALYHSAWVFKFLKFCDEQEFKIYDPLVGHLVAVVATIPWLFQRAIDPKVAHKAKTDLDWCKDFLERLSATWPHITQKLDILRSLDSIAENNQQRSNSRGTHILFHPSLFWALVDPMISQMTPSISHSRGSNSLQDATIRISTHYIQPLVESQVEQPHNVPESNDPLSWDIGVLEQVNLDDIFASWMPGLDELEECGLSLFQPSIRSRARHTVTFLYSVRWTSGPTRLTKAVYQGASSDVEIPNATPRNIIFSKYLVMEHNSKIVIIGAGVFGLTTAKQLTLEGHHNITVIDRHMPPVPDGSSSDISRVIRFDYADSDYCTLAYDAYRKWSQDPKYRGIFYPAHYIIAGSRGSSDKSWTDKTTAQLDKRQLPYTQLPNAAAAKQRFPILTGELAQPNFEGYLNNSGGWADANKAIKQLRDECLELGVSFIAGRAGTIIGFDSDANGVIKAVKTAAGTPIFGDHFILAAGAWASGLVPTYNSTISTAQALGFLRLTEAEMKKYKELPIYVNYSTGWFNFPPHEDTNMLKFAVHGWGYTRAPSESDNNAVKSNISVPPAVSRERKNFVPVDAEQRLRDGLREMLPELADRAFERAALCWYTDTPTGDFIMDYHPDYKNLFVGGGGSGHAFKFLPVLGECMTRAINKTLPSHLAEKWRFHKEYEHREDTFLGDGSRGGPARRELNSTEKAKLVGEGKSKL
;
A
#
# COMPACT_ATOMS: atom_id res chain seq x y z
N MET A 1 53.43 12.56 -3.84
CA MET A 1 52.41 12.95 -4.85
C MET A 1 51.40 13.85 -4.16
N GLU A 2 51.24 15.09 -4.61
CA GLU A 2 50.22 15.99 -4.05
C GLU A 2 48.80 15.42 -4.27
N PRO A 3 47.86 15.66 -3.33
CA PRO A 3 46.51 15.10 -3.41
C PRO A 3 45.78 15.62 -4.66
N ARG A 4 45.20 14.70 -5.44
CA ARG A 4 44.35 15.03 -6.59
C ARG A 4 43.18 15.91 -6.14
N SER A 5 42.99 17.04 -6.83
CA SER A 5 41.88 17.95 -6.57
C SER A 5 40.55 17.32 -6.97
N LYS A 6 39.56 17.31 -6.06
CA LYS A 6 38.18 16.90 -6.37
C LYS A 6 37.47 17.88 -7.32
N GLN A 7 38.05 19.06 -7.56
CA GLN A 7 37.53 20.05 -8.50
C GLN A 7 38.40 20.15 -9.74
N ALA A 8 37.77 20.26 -10.91
CA ALA A 8 38.44 20.50 -12.19
C ALA A 8 39.15 21.87 -12.20
N CYS A 9 40.32 21.97 -12.83
CA CYS A 9 41.02 23.24 -13.02
C CYS A 9 40.21 24.20 -13.90
N GLU A 10 40.48 25.50 -13.79
CA GLU A 10 39.75 26.54 -14.54
C GLU A 10 39.73 26.32 -16.06
N PRO A 11 40.86 26.00 -16.73
CA PRO A 11 40.85 25.80 -18.18
C PRO A 11 39.94 24.65 -18.62
N CYS A 12 40.00 23.50 -17.93
CA CYS A 12 39.16 22.35 -18.24
C CYS A 12 37.68 22.64 -17.95
N ARG A 13 37.39 23.39 -16.87
CA ARG A 13 36.02 23.81 -16.54
C ARG A 13 35.45 24.77 -17.59
N LYS A 14 36.22 25.76 -18.04
CA LYS A 14 35.79 26.70 -19.09
C LYS A 14 35.57 26.00 -20.43
N LYS A 15 36.43 25.06 -20.80
CA LYS A 15 36.30 24.27 -22.03
C LYS A 15 35.33 23.08 -21.92
N LYS A 16 34.68 22.89 -20.76
CA LYS A 16 33.82 21.73 -20.42
C LYS A 16 34.48 20.38 -20.76
N SER A 17 35.80 20.26 -20.59
CA SER A 17 36.56 19.04 -20.82
C SER A 17 36.91 18.32 -19.51
N LYS A 18 37.13 17.01 -19.57
CA LYS A 18 37.39 16.18 -18.39
C LYS A 18 38.80 16.49 -17.82
N CYS A 19 38.85 16.97 -16.58
CA CYS A 19 40.10 17.28 -15.88
C CYS A 19 40.61 16.09 -15.07
N THR A 20 41.90 15.76 -15.16
CA THR A 20 42.50 14.64 -14.40
C THR A 20 42.82 14.97 -12.94
N GLY A 21 42.76 16.25 -12.55
CA GLY A 21 42.81 16.67 -11.15
C GLY A 21 44.21 16.66 -10.51
N GLU A 22 45.26 16.31 -11.26
CA GLU A 22 46.65 16.33 -10.83
C GLU A 22 47.17 17.77 -10.64
N LYS A 23 47.97 17.98 -9.59
CA LYS A 23 48.66 19.23 -9.29
C LYS A 23 50.17 19.06 -9.46
N PRO A 24 50.91 20.10 -9.92
CA PRO A 24 50.44 21.46 -10.20
C PRO A 24 49.66 21.59 -11.52
N THR A 25 49.85 20.68 -12.48
CA THR A 25 49.25 20.74 -13.82
C THR A 25 48.53 19.44 -14.14
N CYS A 26 47.25 19.51 -14.55
CA CYS A 26 46.55 18.31 -15.01
C CYS A 26 47.06 17.88 -16.39
N SER A 27 47.14 16.57 -16.63
CA SER A 27 47.66 15.99 -17.87
C SER A 27 46.91 16.49 -19.13
N PHE A 28 45.64 16.87 -19.03
CA PHE A 28 44.91 17.52 -20.14
C PHE A 28 45.48 18.90 -20.49
N CYS A 29 45.76 19.74 -19.48
CA CYS A 29 46.37 21.04 -19.70
C CYS A 29 47.85 20.94 -20.10
N GLN A 30 48.58 19.96 -19.55
CA GLN A 30 49.97 19.71 -19.90
C GLN A 30 50.13 19.35 -21.38
N ARG A 31 49.29 18.44 -21.89
CA ARG A 31 49.30 18.04 -23.31
C ARG A 31 48.97 19.19 -24.25
N LEU A 32 48.09 20.11 -23.82
CA LEU A 32 47.72 21.30 -24.59
C LEU A 32 48.65 22.49 -24.32
N GLN A 33 49.73 22.30 -23.57
CA GLN A 33 50.69 23.34 -23.16
C GLN A 33 50.03 24.63 -22.65
N GLN A 34 48.93 24.49 -21.92
CA GLN A 34 48.18 25.63 -21.38
C GLN A 34 48.33 25.71 -19.86
N SER A 35 48.35 26.94 -19.33
CA SER A 35 48.51 27.18 -17.88
C SER A 35 47.34 26.57 -17.10
N CYS A 36 47.66 25.69 -16.13
CA CYS A 36 46.69 24.94 -15.35
C CYS A 36 46.54 25.54 -13.95
N THR A 37 45.45 26.27 -13.72
CA THR A 37 45.17 26.92 -12.43
C THR A 37 43.97 26.28 -11.75
N TYR A 38 44.15 25.86 -10.50
CA TYR A 38 43.06 25.45 -9.61
C TYR A 38 42.73 26.62 -8.69
N ARG A 39 41.45 26.98 -8.53
CA ARG A 39 41.05 28.03 -7.58
C ARG A 39 41.44 27.58 -6.17
N SER A 40 42.32 28.33 -5.50
CA SER A 40 42.60 28.17 -4.08
C SER A 40 41.41 28.69 -3.28
N ILE A 41 40.94 27.88 -2.32
CA ILE A 41 40.02 28.33 -1.30
C ILE A 41 40.85 29.20 -0.36
N GLU A 42 40.69 30.51 -0.46
CA GLU A 42 41.30 31.44 0.50
C GLU A 42 40.59 31.30 1.85
N THR A 43 41.22 30.54 2.74
CA THR A 43 41.23 30.80 4.17
C THR A 43 41.75 32.22 4.40
N GLY A 44 40.93 33.13 4.90
CA GLY A 44 41.30 34.52 5.10
C GLY A 44 40.94 35.03 6.49
N GLN A 45 41.88 34.87 7.43
CA GLN A 45 42.12 35.80 8.52
C GLN A 45 42.58 37.15 7.95
N THR A 46 42.10 38.25 8.55
CA THR A 46 42.76 39.56 8.82
C THR A 46 44.09 39.85 8.09
N THR A 47 44.36 40.99 7.44
CA THR A 47 44.10 42.41 7.77
C THR A 47 44.53 43.32 6.59
N SER A 48 43.98 44.55 6.54
CA SER A 48 44.66 45.82 6.14
C SER A 48 45.08 46.02 4.66
N ARG A 49 44.87 47.15 3.95
CA ARG A 49 44.37 48.51 4.23
C ARG A 49 44.37 49.32 2.90
N ILE A 50 43.46 50.32 2.80
CA ILE A 50 43.62 51.66 2.16
C ILE A 50 43.58 51.69 0.60
N SER A 51 42.80 52.50 -0.14
CA SER A 51 42.05 53.75 0.14
C SER A 51 40.94 54.08 -0.88
N ASN A 52 39.95 54.88 -0.41
CA ASN A 52 39.18 55.96 -1.10
C ASN A 52 38.14 55.60 -2.18
N ARG A 53 36.91 56.15 -2.24
CA ARG A 53 36.21 57.20 -1.46
C ARG A 53 34.68 57.16 -1.82
N VAL A 54 33.82 57.34 -0.80
CA VAL A 54 32.59 58.21 -0.76
C VAL A 54 31.34 57.79 -1.58
N THR A 55 30.08 57.71 -1.11
CA THR A 55 29.36 57.94 0.19
C THR A 55 27.87 57.47 0.14
N LYS A 56 27.28 57.30 1.34
CA LYS A 56 25.84 57.27 1.79
C LYS A 56 25.18 55.87 1.95
N SER A 57 25.06 55.33 3.19
CA SER A 57 24.08 55.59 4.29
C SER A 57 22.75 54.85 4.06
N THR A 58 22.11 54.02 4.91
CA THR A 58 22.10 53.70 6.37
C THR A 58 21.39 52.33 6.53
N LYS A 59 21.71 51.43 7.47
CA LYS A 59 21.09 51.27 8.81
C LYS A 59 21.91 50.25 9.64
N LYS A 60 22.30 50.63 10.86
CA LYS A 60 23.26 49.94 11.74
C LYS A 60 22.61 49.31 13.00
N GLY A 61 21.28 49.14 13.01
CA GLY A 61 20.55 48.64 14.19
C GLY A 61 20.49 47.12 14.33
N ASP A 62 20.64 46.38 13.24
CA ASP A 62 20.25 44.96 13.20
C ASP A 62 21.36 43.99 13.64
N LEU A 63 22.63 44.41 13.54
CA LEU A 63 23.76 43.55 13.91
C LEU A 63 24.02 43.48 15.42
N GLN A 64 23.78 44.58 16.15
CA GLN A 64 24.07 44.65 17.59
C GLN A 64 23.14 43.72 18.38
N LEU A 65 21.86 43.70 18.01
CA LEU A 65 20.83 42.87 18.64
C LEU A 65 21.06 41.37 18.38
N ARG A 66 21.62 41.04 17.21
CA ARG A 66 21.95 39.67 16.84
C ARG A 66 23.19 39.15 17.57
N PHE A 67 24.17 40.02 17.81
CA PHE A 67 25.38 39.66 18.57
C PHE A 67 25.08 39.42 20.06
N GLN A 68 24.22 40.25 20.64
CA GLN A 68 23.83 40.13 22.05
C GLN A 68 23.00 38.86 22.31
N ASN A 69 22.14 38.47 21.35
CA ASN A 69 21.41 37.20 21.41
C ASN A 69 22.32 35.97 21.26
N LEU A 70 23.38 36.06 20.44
CA LEU A 70 24.35 34.97 20.29
C LEU A 70 25.22 34.81 21.55
N GLU A 71 25.62 35.90 22.20
CA GLU A 71 26.34 35.83 23.49
C GLU A 71 25.50 35.18 24.60
N LEU A 72 24.21 35.51 24.69
CA LEU A 72 23.30 34.90 25.67
C LEU A 72 23.11 33.40 25.42
N GLN A 73 23.02 32.97 24.16
CA GLN A 73 22.88 31.55 23.81
C GLN A 73 24.16 30.74 24.07
N VAL A 74 25.34 31.33 23.81
CA VAL A 74 26.62 30.66 24.07
C VAL A 74 26.90 30.57 25.57
N LYS A 75 26.52 31.58 26.36
CA LYS A 75 26.67 31.57 27.83
C LYS A 75 25.81 30.50 28.50
N GLY A 76 24.56 30.31 28.02
CA GLY A 76 23.68 29.23 28.49
C GLY A 76 24.19 27.82 28.17
N ILE A 77 24.90 27.63 27.05
CA ILE A 77 25.53 26.34 26.71
C ILE A 77 26.75 26.07 27.60
N TYR A 78 27.50 27.10 27.98
CA TYR A 78 28.69 26.97 28.83
C TYR A 78 28.35 26.64 30.29
N GLU A 79 27.20 27.13 30.79
CA GLU A 79 26.69 26.81 32.13
C GLU A 79 26.14 25.37 32.23
N LEU A 80 25.64 24.80 31.13
CA LEU A 80 25.15 23.42 31.06
C LEU A 80 26.26 22.36 31.00
N LEU A 81 27.51 22.75 30.71
CA LEU A 81 28.63 21.84 30.44
C LEU A 81 29.68 21.77 31.56
N GLN A 82 29.47 22.43 32.70
CA GLN A 82 30.40 22.34 33.84
C GLN A 82 29.97 21.25 34.83
N PRO A 83 30.82 20.22 35.10
CA PRO A 83 30.59 19.29 36.19
C PRO A 83 31.03 19.94 37.51
N SER A 84 30.09 20.19 38.42
CA SER A 84 30.44 20.64 39.77
C SER A 84 30.94 19.47 40.62
N SER A 85 32.25 19.44 40.87
CA SER A 85 32.84 18.66 41.95
C SER A 85 34.00 19.42 42.60
N ALA A 86 33.83 19.78 43.89
CA ALA A 86 34.90 20.02 44.86
C ALA A 86 34.29 19.84 46.28
N ILE A 87 34.43 18.67 46.93
CA ILE A 87 35.54 18.17 47.80
C ILE A 87 35.31 18.50 49.29
N HIS A 88 35.11 17.47 50.12
CA HIS A 88 36.07 17.12 51.18
C HIS A 88 35.96 15.65 51.61
N SER A 89 37.15 15.04 51.71
CA SER A 89 37.53 13.68 52.04
C SER A 89 37.49 13.35 53.54
N MET A 90 37.26 12.09 53.92
CA MET A 90 38.18 11.18 54.65
C MET A 90 37.49 9.83 54.95
N SER A 91 38.17 8.73 54.66
CA SER A 91 37.86 7.32 55.03
C SER A 91 38.53 6.96 56.39
N PRO A 92 38.50 5.72 56.95
CA PRO A 92 37.74 4.50 56.62
C PRO A 92 37.15 3.71 57.84
N SER A 93 36.33 2.69 57.52
CA SER A 93 36.16 1.38 58.21
C SER A 93 35.40 1.22 59.54
N ASN A 94 34.57 0.16 59.53
CA ASN A 94 34.29 -0.84 60.57
C ASN A 94 32.96 -0.83 61.38
N THR A 95 32.21 -1.92 61.12
CA THR A 95 31.42 -2.77 62.03
C THR A 95 30.15 -2.26 62.74
N SER A 96 29.05 -2.91 62.31
CA SER A 96 28.05 -3.63 63.12
C SER A 96 27.06 -2.89 64.03
N THR A 97 25.79 -3.30 63.84
CA THR A 97 24.76 -3.62 64.84
C THR A 97 24.06 -2.48 65.59
N SER A 98 22.79 -2.30 65.19
CA SER A 98 21.58 -2.31 66.02
C SER A 98 21.39 -1.31 67.17
N ALA A 99 20.19 -0.69 67.12
CA ALA A 99 19.30 -0.35 68.24
C ALA A 99 19.75 0.81 69.14
N VAL A 100 18.92 1.66 69.76
CA VAL A 100 17.48 1.98 69.80
C VAL A 100 17.45 3.24 70.72
N SER A 101 16.41 4.07 70.57
CA SER A 101 15.85 5.02 71.57
C SER A 101 16.49 6.40 71.85
N THR A 102 15.62 7.43 71.69
CA THR A 102 15.16 8.47 72.68
C THR A 102 16.22 9.22 73.50
N ASP A 103 16.10 10.49 73.85
CA ASP A 103 15.07 11.53 73.77
C ASP A 103 15.73 12.83 74.31
N LEU A 104 15.19 14.01 73.94
CA LEU A 104 14.92 15.22 74.77
C LEU A 104 16.04 15.75 75.74
N GLN A 105 16.34 17.03 75.93
CA GLN A 105 15.68 18.33 75.72
C GLN A 105 16.60 19.47 76.23
N ASN A 106 16.22 20.72 75.93
CA ASN A 106 16.54 22.00 76.61
C ASN A 106 17.87 22.72 76.29
N GLU A 107 17.96 24.05 76.18
CA GLU A 107 17.01 25.19 76.13
C GLU A 107 17.81 26.46 75.73
N ASN A 108 17.13 27.43 75.09
CA ASN A 108 17.21 28.91 75.27
C ASN A 108 17.49 29.84 74.06
N THR A 109 16.39 30.50 73.66
CA THR A 109 16.15 31.95 73.40
C THR A 109 17.12 32.80 72.54
N SER A 110 16.62 33.37 71.44
CA SER A 110 16.19 34.80 71.36
C SER A 110 15.97 35.34 69.92
N THR A 111 14.94 36.20 69.82
CA THR A 111 14.69 37.30 68.86
C THR A 111 14.20 37.05 67.42
N SER A 112 12.93 37.42 67.22
CA SER A 112 12.19 37.66 65.97
C SER A 112 12.57 39.02 65.31
N PRO A 113 12.17 39.27 64.05
CA PRO A 113 10.89 39.96 63.85
C PRO A 113 10.01 39.37 62.73
N SER A 114 8.73 39.60 62.94
CA SER A 114 7.54 39.09 62.27
C SER A 114 7.38 39.54 60.82
N THR A 115 6.96 38.65 59.93
CA THR A 115 6.17 39.02 58.73
C THR A 115 5.07 37.96 58.50
N LEU A 116 3.83 38.38 58.74
CA LEU A 116 2.54 37.81 58.31
C LEU A 116 2.49 36.31 57.94
N ILE A 117 2.09 35.50 58.91
CA ILE A 117 1.67 34.10 58.75
C ILE A 117 0.26 34.07 58.12
N GLN A 118 0.12 33.48 56.93
CA GLN A 118 -1.12 32.83 56.52
C GLN A 118 -1.19 31.44 57.19
N PRO A 119 -2.36 30.95 57.60
CA PRO A 119 -2.48 29.73 58.38
C PRO A 119 -2.10 28.50 57.55
N VAL A 120 -1.13 27.72 58.04
CA VAL A 120 -0.79 26.40 57.51
C VAL A 120 -1.91 25.45 57.87
N ILE A 121 -2.58 24.89 56.87
CA ILE A 121 -3.55 23.82 57.03
C ILE A 121 -2.76 22.54 57.35
N GLU A 122 -2.96 21.97 58.54
CA GLU A 122 -2.50 20.62 58.90
C GLU A 122 -3.01 19.62 57.85
N GLY A 123 -2.12 18.81 57.28
CA GLY A 123 -2.45 17.87 56.21
C GLY A 123 -2.25 18.38 54.79
N SER A 124 -1.42 19.41 54.58
CA SER A 124 -0.98 19.84 53.24
C SER A 124 0.35 19.19 52.85
N PHE A 125 0.59 19.02 51.54
CA PHE A 125 1.83 18.44 51.02
C PHE A 125 3.09 19.18 51.52
N THR A 126 4.10 18.43 51.97
CA THR A 126 5.44 18.92 52.29
C THR A 126 6.48 18.01 51.66
N ALA A 127 7.59 18.55 51.17
CA ALA A 127 8.69 17.77 50.58
C ALA A 127 9.37 16.80 51.59
N SER A 128 9.01 16.88 52.88
CA SER A 128 9.42 15.95 53.94
C SER A 128 8.54 14.70 54.03
N ASN A 129 7.34 14.69 53.46
CA ASN A 129 6.42 13.55 53.46
C ASN A 129 6.48 12.82 52.10
N LEU A 130 7.25 11.73 52.04
CA LEU A 130 7.46 10.98 50.79
C LEU A 130 6.19 10.33 50.23
N ASN A 131 5.28 9.84 51.08
CA ASN A 131 4.12 9.06 50.65
C ASN A 131 2.81 9.73 51.11
N PRO A 132 1.81 9.88 50.21
CA PRO A 132 0.53 10.45 50.59
C PRO A 132 -0.28 9.50 51.49
N PRO A 133 -1.21 10.02 52.30
CA PRO A 133 -2.14 9.19 53.05
C PRO A 133 -2.95 8.23 52.15
N SER A 134 -3.39 7.11 52.71
CA SER A 134 -4.15 6.06 52.01
C SER A 134 -5.37 6.58 51.24
N GLU A 135 -6.13 7.52 51.84
CA GLU A 135 -7.31 8.14 51.24
C GLU A 135 -6.96 8.98 50.00
N ILE A 136 -5.81 9.66 50.04
CA ILE A 136 -5.32 10.45 48.91
C ILE A 136 -4.86 9.53 47.78
N LEU A 137 -4.22 8.40 48.11
CA LEU A 137 -3.83 7.41 47.11
C LEU A 137 -5.05 6.81 46.40
N ASP A 138 -6.14 6.52 47.12
CA ASP A 138 -7.40 6.05 46.51
C ASP A 138 -7.98 7.07 45.52
N HIS A 139 -7.98 8.35 45.91
CA HIS A 139 -8.39 9.44 45.01
C HIS A 139 -7.54 9.53 43.75
N LEU A 140 -6.21 9.36 43.87
CA LEU A 140 -5.29 9.36 42.73
C LEU A 140 -5.45 8.12 41.83
N ILE A 141 -5.80 6.96 42.41
CA ILE A 141 -6.14 5.74 41.66
C ILE A 141 -7.41 5.97 40.83
N GLU A 142 -8.43 6.62 41.38
CA GLU A 142 -9.64 6.95 40.59
C GLU A 142 -9.34 7.94 39.46
N ILE A 143 -8.45 8.92 39.69
CA ILE A 143 -7.95 9.80 38.64
C ILE A 143 -7.26 9.00 37.53
N TYR A 144 -6.40 8.05 37.90
CA TYR A 144 -5.75 7.17 36.93
C TYR A 144 -6.78 6.37 36.13
N ARG A 145 -7.76 5.75 36.79
CA ARG A 145 -8.84 5.00 36.15
C ARG A 145 -9.62 5.84 35.15
N ILE A 146 -9.99 7.08 35.50
CA ILE A 146 -10.84 7.93 34.65
C ILE A 146 -10.05 8.52 33.47
N LYS A 147 -8.84 9.03 33.72
CA LYS A 147 -8.11 9.89 32.78
C LYS A 147 -6.96 9.22 32.02
N ILE A 148 -6.40 8.12 32.53
CA ILE A 148 -5.13 7.56 32.03
C ILE A 148 -5.24 6.09 31.63
N HIS A 149 -5.96 5.28 32.42
CA HIS A 149 -6.12 3.85 32.15
C HIS A 149 -6.81 3.64 30.80
N LEU A 150 -6.19 2.81 29.95
CA LEU A 150 -6.59 2.55 28.56
C LEU A 150 -6.57 3.81 27.65
N GLN A 151 -5.91 4.91 28.08
CA GLN A 151 -5.87 6.19 27.37
C GLN A 151 -4.49 6.92 27.50
N PRO A 152 -3.37 6.37 26.99
CA PRO A 152 -3.17 5.09 26.30
C PRO A 152 -2.58 3.99 27.21
N LEU A 153 -2.38 4.24 28.51
CA LEU A 153 -1.63 3.32 29.37
C LEU A 153 -2.48 2.13 29.83
N GLN A 154 -2.03 0.92 29.52
CA GLN A 154 -2.59 -0.32 30.03
C GLN A 154 -1.54 -1.02 30.91
N LEU A 155 -1.22 -0.44 32.06
CA LEU A 155 -0.11 -0.93 32.91
C LEU A 155 -0.56 -1.81 34.07
N PHE A 156 -1.76 -1.57 34.61
CA PHE A 156 -2.23 -2.20 35.86
C PHE A 156 -3.65 -2.75 35.75
N LYS A 157 -3.96 -3.78 36.55
CA LYS A 157 -5.34 -4.27 36.78
C LYS A 157 -5.95 -3.52 37.97
N LEU A 158 -7.09 -2.86 37.75
CA LEU A 158 -7.68 -1.90 38.69
C LEU A 158 -7.98 -2.39 40.12
N PRO A 159 -8.41 -3.63 40.38
CA PRO A 159 -8.71 -4.08 41.75
C PRO A 159 -7.47 -4.10 42.68
N ASP A 160 -6.28 -4.35 42.11
CA ASP A 160 -5.07 -4.66 42.88
C ASP A 160 -4.04 -3.52 42.89
N VAL A 161 -4.34 -2.39 42.23
CA VAL A 161 -3.39 -1.28 42.00
C VAL A 161 -2.83 -0.74 43.32
N LYS A 162 -3.68 -0.52 44.32
CA LYS A 162 -3.27 0.06 45.60
C LYS A 162 -2.23 -0.82 46.29
N CYS A 163 -2.55 -2.10 46.46
CA CYS A 163 -1.66 -3.08 47.07
C CYS A 163 -0.35 -3.20 46.29
N TYR A 164 -0.44 -3.31 44.96
CA TYR A 164 0.72 -3.43 44.07
C TYR A 164 1.65 -2.21 44.16
N LEU A 165 1.11 -0.99 44.13
CA LEU A 165 1.92 0.23 44.22
C LEU A 165 2.59 0.37 45.60
N THR A 166 1.91 -0.02 46.68
CA THR A 166 2.47 0.06 48.04
C THR A 166 3.54 -0.99 48.34
N SER A 167 3.50 -2.15 47.66
CA SER A 167 4.51 -3.22 47.81
C SER A 167 5.67 -3.10 46.81
N SER A 168 5.50 -2.31 45.77
CA SER A 168 6.50 -2.09 44.71
C SER A 168 7.61 -1.11 45.11
N PRO A 169 8.73 -1.06 44.38
CA PRO A 169 9.80 -0.10 44.64
C PRO A 169 9.31 1.36 44.61
N GLN A 170 9.90 2.20 45.49
CA GLN A 170 9.49 3.60 45.65
C GLN A 170 9.46 4.40 44.33
N PHE A 171 10.37 4.12 43.39
CA PHE A 171 10.39 4.82 42.10
C PHE A 171 9.13 4.59 41.26
N LEU A 172 8.45 3.44 41.41
CA LEU A 172 7.21 3.15 40.70
C LEU A 172 6.06 3.96 41.28
N LEU A 173 5.94 3.98 42.62
CA LEU A 173 4.97 4.82 43.33
C LEU A 173 5.19 6.30 43.02
N SER A 174 6.43 6.80 43.11
CA SER A 174 6.77 8.18 42.75
C SER A 174 6.41 8.50 41.30
N SER A 175 6.61 7.57 40.35
CA SER A 175 6.20 7.76 38.94
C SER A 175 4.68 7.86 38.78
N PHE A 176 3.93 7.02 39.50
CA PHE A 176 2.48 7.05 39.53
C PHE A 176 1.93 8.37 40.10
N LEU A 177 2.51 8.84 41.21
CA LEU A 177 2.16 10.10 41.84
C LEU A 177 2.50 11.29 40.94
N ALA A 178 3.68 11.30 40.32
CA ALA A 178 4.08 12.35 39.38
C ALA A 178 3.07 12.54 38.23
N LEU A 179 2.51 11.43 37.72
CA LEU A 179 1.51 11.46 36.65
C LEU A 179 0.12 11.89 37.14
N THR A 180 -0.34 11.37 38.28
CA THR A 180 -1.73 11.53 38.75
C THR A 180 -1.98 12.81 39.53
N VAL A 181 -1.02 13.26 40.36
CA VAL A 181 -1.14 14.49 41.17
C VAL A 181 -1.38 15.71 40.30
N ARG A 182 -0.82 15.74 39.09
CA ARG A 182 -1.06 16.78 38.09
C ARG A 182 -2.54 17.04 37.81
N TYR A 183 -3.38 16.02 37.95
CA TYR A 183 -4.81 16.07 37.64
C TYR A 183 -5.69 16.08 38.89
N SER A 184 -5.10 16.11 40.08
CA SER A 184 -5.83 16.10 41.35
C SER A 184 -6.41 17.46 41.67
N THR A 185 -7.65 17.44 42.16
CA THR A 185 -8.35 18.61 42.71
C THR A 185 -8.45 18.53 44.22
N HIS A 186 -7.74 17.59 44.86
CA HIS A 186 -7.84 17.36 46.29
C HIS A 186 -7.18 18.49 47.10
N ASN A 187 -7.79 18.87 48.22
CA ASN A 187 -7.29 19.96 49.09
C ASN A 187 -5.85 19.74 49.59
N PHE A 188 -5.41 18.48 49.67
CA PHE A 188 -4.06 18.09 50.09
C PHE A 188 -2.94 18.72 49.25
N TYR A 189 -3.13 18.82 47.92
CA TYR A 189 -2.15 19.36 46.98
C TYR A 189 -2.44 20.80 46.53
N LYS A 190 -3.55 21.38 47.00
CA LYS A 190 -4.06 22.66 46.49
C LYS A 190 -3.03 23.78 46.61
N GLY A 191 -2.66 24.39 45.48
CA GLY A 191 -1.66 25.47 45.40
C GLY A 191 -0.20 25.01 45.49
N GLN A 192 0.06 23.71 45.59
CA GLN A 192 1.39 23.10 45.62
C GLN A 192 1.57 21.97 44.59
N GLU A 193 0.62 21.82 43.65
CA GLU A 193 0.55 20.71 42.70
C GLU A 193 1.83 20.64 41.85
N SER A 194 2.29 21.76 41.30
CA SER A 194 3.51 21.83 40.49
C SER A 194 4.75 21.40 41.28
N LYS A 195 4.86 21.80 42.56
CA LYS A 195 5.98 21.42 43.43
C LYS A 195 5.95 19.93 43.76
N ALA A 196 4.76 19.38 44.00
CA ALA A 196 4.58 17.95 44.25
C ALA A 196 4.93 17.10 43.02
N VAL A 197 4.46 17.52 41.83
CA VAL A 197 4.81 16.84 40.57
C VAL A 197 6.31 16.86 40.33
N GLU A 198 6.98 18.00 40.52
CA GLU A 198 8.44 18.11 40.38
C GLU A 198 9.18 17.19 41.35
N PHE A 199 8.82 17.22 42.64
CA PHE A 199 9.40 16.37 43.68
C PHE A 199 9.28 14.87 43.34
N TYR A 200 8.08 14.40 42.98
CA TYR A 200 7.87 13.00 42.64
C TYR A 200 8.56 12.61 41.32
N THR A 201 8.60 13.53 40.35
CA THR A 201 9.33 13.32 39.09
C THR A 201 10.82 13.12 39.35
N ASP A 202 11.45 14.00 40.12
CA ASP A 202 12.88 13.93 40.42
C ASP A 202 13.23 12.67 41.22
N SER A 203 12.40 12.33 42.21
CA SER A 203 12.52 11.10 43.01
C SER A 203 12.49 9.84 42.14
N ALA A 204 11.57 9.76 41.18
CA ALA A 204 11.46 8.61 40.28
C ALA A 204 12.56 8.60 39.21
N HIS A 205 12.79 9.74 38.56
CA HIS A 205 13.57 9.86 37.34
C HIS A 205 15.04 9.47 37.55
N GLN A 206 15.64 9.86 38.68
CA GLN A 206 17.04 9.52 38.98
C GLN A 206 17.24 8.00 39.07
N ALA A 207 16.33 7.29 39.75
CA ALA A 207 16.40 5.83 39.89
C ALA A 207 16.07 5.12 38.57
N VAL A 208 14.96 5.50 37.91
CA VAL A 208 14.47 4.82 36.70
C VAL A 208 15.45 4.98 35.54
N ILE A 209 15.98 6.18 35.29
CA ILE A 209 16.96 6.38 34.21
C ILE A 209 18.26 5.63 34.49
N SER A 210 18.73 5.61 35.74
CA SER A 210 19.93 4.84 36.09
C SER A 210 19.74 3.35 35.78
N LEU A 211 18.63 2.76 36.22
CA LEU A 211 18.30 1.35 35.96
C LEU A 211 18.13 1.06 34.46
N ALA A 212 17.44 1.95 33.74
CA ALA A 212 17.25 1.86 32.31
C ALA A 212 18.57 1.93 31.53
N SER A 213 19.48 2.84 31.92
CA SER A 213 20.78 3.01 31.27
C SER A 213 21.72 1.83 31.50
N GLN A 214 21.54 1.11 32.61
CA GLN A 214 22.23 -0.15 32.89
C GLN A 214 21.61 -1.35 32.13
N GLY A 215 20.52 -1.12 31.39
CA GLY A 215 19.85 -2.17 30.62
C GLY A 215 19.05 -3.15 31.47
N ILE A 216 18.59 -2.75 32.66
CA ILE A 216 17.81 -3.62 33.57
C ILE A 216 16.34 -3.67 33.11
N PRO A 217 15.85 -4.79 32.53
CA PRO A 217 14.55 -4.84 31.85
C PRO A 217 13.45 -5.35 32.79
N LYS A 218 13.37 -4.80 34.00
CA LYS A 218 12.32 -5.17 34.98
C LYS A 218 10.96 -4.55 34.61
N ILE A 219 9.87 -5.24 34.93
CA ILE A 219 8.50 -4.78 34.63
C ILE A 219 8.23 -3.42 35.29
N GLU A 220 8.64 -3.24 36.54
CA GLU A 220 8.44 -2.00 37.29
C GLU A 220 9.21 -0.83 36.68
N VAL A 221 10.39 -1.09 36.10
CA VAL A 221 11.19 -0.06 35.40
C VAL A 221 10.47 0.38 34.12
N ILE A 222 9.92 -0.56 33.36
CA ILE A 222 9.15 -0.29 32.14
C ILE A 222 7.86 0.47 32.48
N GLN A 223 7.10 0.02 33.48
CA GLN A 223 5.88 0.71 33.94
C GLN A 223 6.17 2.14 34.40
N ALA A 224 7.20 2.34 35.23
CA ALA A 224 7.62 3.64 35.70
C ALA A 224 8.01 4.56 34.53
N LEU A 225 8.81 4.06 33.59
CA LEU A 225 9.25 4.83 32.44
C LEU A 225 8.10 5.16 31.47
N CYS A 226 7.12 4.27 31.27
CA CYS A 226 5.89 4.56 30.51
C CYS A 226 5.08 5.71 31.13
N MET A 227 4.97 5.76 32.46
CA MET A 227 4.30 6.87 33.16
C MET A 227 5.09 8.18 33.03
N LEU A 228 6.42 8.13 33.19
CA LEU A 228 7.30 9.29 33.03
C LEU A 228 7.27 9.87 31.61
N VAL A 229 7.08 9.04 30.57
CA VAL A 229 6.85 9.52 29.20
C VAL A 229 5.63 10.45 29.14
N LEU A 230 4.50 10.06 29.75
CA LEU A 230 3.31 10.92 29.79
C LEU A 230 3.50 12.15 30.66
N VAL A 231 4.29 12.07 31.73
CA VAL A 231 4.69 13.26 32.52
C VAL A 231 5.48 14.24 31.64
N ASP A 232 6.47 13.76 30.89
CA ASP A 232 7.26 14.60 29.98
C ASP A 232 6.40 15.18 28.84
N VAL A 233 5.43 14.42 28.31
CA VAL A 233 4.45 14.90 27.32
C VAL A 233 3.54 15.98 27.92
N ALA A 234 3.03 15.79 29.14
CA ALA A 234 2.19 16.76 29.82
C ALA A 234 2.97 18.03 30.22
N ALA A 235 4.27 17.89 30.47
CA ALA A 235 5.21 18.99 30.73
C ALA A 235 5.71 19.68 29.45
N CYS A 236 5.21 19.30 28.26
CA CYS A 236 5.66 19.81 26.96
C CYS A 236 7.18 19.67 26.75
N LYS A 237 7.75 18.51 27.14
CA LYS A 237 9.17 18.14 26.95
C LYS A 237 9.31 17.01 25.90
N PRO A 238 8.96 17.26 24.62
CA PRO A 238 8.85 16.25 23.58
C PRO A 238 10.14 15.48 23.29
N GLY A 239 11.29 16.16 23.33
CA GLY A 239 12.59 15.50 23.10
C GLY A 239 12.94 14.48 24.19
N ARG A 240 12.59 14.77 25.46
CA ARG A 240 12.79 13.81 26.56
C ARG A 240 11.85 12.62 26.44
N ALA A 241 10.57 12.88 26.18
CA ALA A 241 9.59 11.83 25.93
C ALA A 241 10.04 10.90 24.81
N TRP A 242 10.53 11.44 23.69
CA TRP A 242 11.06 10.66 22.57
C TRP A 242 12.22 9.75 22.99
N MET A 243 13.23 10.30 23.69
CA MET A 243 14.37 9.50 24.15
C MET A 243 13.95 8.40 25.14
N SER A 244 13.00 8.69 26.02
CA SER A 244 12.43 7.74 26.97
C SER A 244 11.65 6.62 26.25
N ILE A 245 10.84 6.95 25.23
CA ILE A 245 10.15 5.95 24.39
C ILE A 245 11.17 5.06 23.68
N GLY A 246 12.20 5.64 23.04
CA GLY A 246 13.24 4.83 22.40
C GLY A 246 14.03 3.95 23.38
N THR A 247 14.12 4.35 24.66
CA THR A 247 14.71 3.54 25.72
C THR A 247 13.77 2.40 26.13
N LEU A 248 12.46 2.68 26.28
CA LEU A 248 11.42 1.67 26.50
C LEU A 248 11.43 0.59 25.42
N SER A 249 11.48 0.97 24.13
CA SER A 249 11.52 0.03 23.01
C SER A 249 12.67 -0.98 23.13
N ARG A 250 13.85 -0.49 23.53
CA ARG A 250 15.07 -1.30 23.66
C ARG A 250 15.03 -2.18 24.92
N LEU A 251 14.56 -1.64 26.04
CA LEU A 251 14.38 -2.41 27.27
C LEU A 251 13.35 -3.53 27.09
N GLU A 252 12.26 -3.26 26.38
CA GLU A 252 11.25 -4.27 26.07
C GLU A 252 11.81 -5.36 25.16
N ALA A 253 12.57 -5.01 24.12
CA ALA A 253 13.26 -6.00 23.29
C ALA A 253 14.26 -6.85 24.10
N LEU A 254 15.04 -6.24 25.00
CA LEU A 254 15.94 -6.96 25.90
C LEU A 254 15.18 -7.90 26.84
N ARG A 255 14.02 -7.47 27.35
CA ARG A 255 13.17 -8.29 28.21
C ARG A 255 12.67 -9.53 27.49
N GLN A 256 12.18 -9.37 26.26
CA GLN A 256 11.70 -10.49 25.42
C GLN A 256 12.81 -11.50 25.11
N LEU A 257 14.03 -11.04 24.88
CA LEU A 257 15.19 -11.91 24.66
C LEU A 257 15.67 -12.63 25.94
N SER A 258 15.46 -12.02 27.11
CA SER A 258 16.02 -12.50 28.38
C SER A 258 15.06 -13.40 29.16
N GLN A 259 13.77 -13.45 28.82
CA GLN A 259 12.78 -14.27 29.54
C GLN A 259 12.58 -15.63 28.86
N PRO A 260 12.82 -16.77 29.55
CA PRO A 260 12.28 -18.05 29.11
C PRO A 260 10.74 -17.98 29.11
N ALA A 261 10.08 -18.70 28.20
CA ALA A 261 8.64 -18.69 28.03
C ALA A 261 7.92 -18.78 29.39
N LEU A 262 7.42 -17.64 29.88
CA LEU A 262 6.64 -17.58 31.11
C LEU A 262 5.41 -18.46 30.91
N ALA A 263 5.08 -19.30 31.89
CA ALA A 263 3.84 -20.07 31.85
C ALA A 263 2.65 -19.09 31.75
N ALA A 264 1.72 -19.35 30.82
CA ALA A 264 0.56 -18.48 30.56
C ALA A 264 -0.32 -18.20 31.80
N SER A 265 -0.16 -18.99 32.86
CA SER A 265 -0.88 -18.86 34.13
C SER A 265 -0.21 -17.93 35.16
N SER A 266 0.97 -17.37 34.89
CA SER A 266 1.64 -16.46 35.83
C SER A 266 1.01 -15.06 35.80
N PRO A 267 0.72 -14.42 36.95
CA PRO A 267 0.29 -13.02 36.98
C PRO A 267 1.31 -12.07 36.34
N ASP A 268 2.59 -12.44 36.35
CA ASP A 268 3.67 -11.69 35.70
C ASP A 268 3.58 -11.73 34.16
N TYR A 269 2.91 -12.75 33.59
CA TYR A 269 2.73 -12.90 32.14
C TYR A 269 1.79 -11.83 31.57
N GLU A 270 0.63 -11.63 32.21
CA GLU A 270 -0.34 -10.59 31.82
C GLU A 270 0.25 -9.19 32.00
N ALA A 271 0.95 -8.93 33.10
CA ALA A 271 1.64 -7.65 33.32
C ALA A 271 2.72 -7.40 32.25
N SER A 272 3.45 -8.45 31.86
CA SER A 272 4.41 -8.43 30.77
C SER A 272 3.76 -8.08 29.42
N LEU A 273 2.65 -8.72 29.05
CA LEU A 273 1.90 -8.44 27.82
C LEU A 273 1.36 -7.01 27.81
N ALA A 274 0.81 -6.56 28.94
CA ALA A 274 0.26 -5.22 29.09
C ALA A 274 1.35 -4.14 28.92
N CYS A 275 2.55 -4.36 29.48
CA CYS A 275 3.72 -3.51 29.25
C CYS A 275 4.15 -3.50 27.78
N HIS A 276 4.27 -4.67 27.14
CA HIS A 276 4.65 -4.80 25.74
C HIS A 276 3.77 -3.94 24.82
N TRP A 277 2.46 -4.11 24.94
CA TRP A 277 1.49 -3.41 24.11
C TRP A 277 1.35 -1.93 24.50
N THR A 278 1.56 -1.57 25.77
CA THR A 278 1.63 -0.14 26.17
C THR A 278 2.83 0.57 25.54
N VAL A 279 4.00 -0.08 25.49
CA VAL A 279 5.18 0.47 24.78
C VAL A 279 4.86 0.67 23.29
N PHE A 280 4.21 -0.32 22.65
CA PHE A 280 3.74 -0.20 21.28
C PHE A 280 2.76 0.97 21.09
N LEU A 281 1.76 1.13 21.96
CA LEU A 281 0.80 2.23 21.89
C LEU A 281 1.47 3.60 22.03
N LEU A 282 2.43 3.75 22.95
CA LEU A 282 3.19 4.98 23.12
C LEU A 282 4.03 5.30 21.87
N GLU A 283 4.66 4.30 21.27
CA GLU A 283 5.38 4.47 20.00
C GLU A 283 4.43 4.91 18.88
N GLN A 284 3.31 4.22 18.65
CA GLN A 284 2.41 4.58 17.55
C GLN A 284 1.76 5.96 17.76
N THR A 285 1.55 6.37 19.02
CA THR A 285 0.96 7.67 19.36
C THR A 285 1.95 8.83 19.18
N PHE A 286 3.19 8.64 19.61
CA PHE A 286 4.16 9.74 19.77
C PHE A 286 5.38 9.63 18.85
N MET A 287 5.68 8.44 18.34
CA MET A 287 6.82 8.13 17.46
C MET A 287 6.48 7.10 16.37
N PRO A 288 5.46 7.33 15.52
CA PRO A 288 5.09 6.36 14.51
C PRO A 288 6.18 6.24 13.43
N GLN A 289 7.05 5.24 13.58
CA GLN A 289 8.00 4.79 12.56
C GLN A 289 7.76 3.30 12.27
N GLU A 290 8.09 2.86 11.06
CA GLU A 290 8.00 1.44 10.68
C GLU A 290 8.86 0.60 11.61
N ARG A 291 8.22 -0.12 12.54
CA ARG A 291 8.79 -1.38 13.00
C ARG A 291 8.74 -2.31 11.80
N THR A 292 9.88 -2.85 11.41
CA THR A 292 9.93 -4.09 10.64
C THR A 292 9.28 -5.14 11.52
N THR A 293 7.95 -5.28 11.47
CA THR A 293 7.29 -6.44 12.05
C THR A 293 7.87 -7.62 11.29
N VAL A 294 8.69 -8.40 11.99
CA VAL A 294 9.10 -9.73 11.56
C VAL A 294 7.83 -10.39 11.04
N HIS A 295 7.87 -10.87 9.81
CA HIS A 295 6.85 -11.72 9.23
C HIS A 295 6.79 -12.99 10.08
N ASP A 296 6.07 -12.94 11.20
CA ASP A 296 5.75 -14.14 11.96
C ASP A 296 4.53 -14.78 11.34
N VAL A 297 4.67 -16.09 11.21
CA VAL A 297 3.78 -17.03 10.54
C VAL A 297 2.49 -17.24 11.36
N ASP A 298 2.37 -16.61 12.54
CA ASP A 298 1.29 -16.75 13.53
C ASP A 298 0.75 -15.41 14.05
N GLU A 299 -0.52 -15.39 14.51
CA GLU A 299 -1.20 -14.20 15.05
C GLU A 299 -0.68 -13.82 16.45
N PRO A 300 -0.31 -12.54 16.71
CA PRO A 300 0.29 -12.14 17.99
C PRO A 300 -0.70 -12.22 19.16
N ILE A 301 -0.16 -12.50 20.36
CA ILE A 301 -0.95 -12.62 21.61
C ILE A 301 -1.24 -11.23 22.19
N TYR A 302 -2.51 -10.98 22.50
CA TYR A 302 -3.00 -9.72 23.08
C TYR A 302 -3.28 -9.83 24.59
N PRO A 303 -3.27 -8.72 25.35
CA PRO A 303 -3.68 -8.73 26.74
C PRO A 303 -5.17 -9.09 26.85
N SER A 304 -5.54 -9.75 27.96
CA SER A 304 -6.93 -10.06 28.24
C SER A 304 -7.82 -8.82 28.18
N SER A 305 -8.94 -8.90 27.45
CA SER A 305 -9.94 -7.84 27.39
C SER A 305 -11.00 -8.02 28.48
N VAL A 306 -11.59 -6.92 28.93
CA VAL A 306 -12.68 -6.99 29.91
C VAL A 306 -13.92 -7.64 29.28
N PRO A 307 -14.77 -8.33 30.08
CA PRO A 307 -15.99 -8.93 29.59
C PRO A 307 -16.90 -7.90 28.88
N ARG A 308 -17.62 -8.38 27.87
CA ARG A 308 -18.59 -7.54 27.16
C ARG A 308 -19.71 -7.08 28.11
N PRO A 309 -20.21 -5.85 27.98
CA PRO A 309 -21.41 -5.41 28.67
C PRO A 309 -22.58 -6.37 28.40
N PRO A 310 -23.47 -6.60 29.38
CA PRO A 310 -24.63 -7.47 29.19
C PRO A 310 -25.42 -7.09 27.94
N SER A 311 -25.85 -8.08 27.16
CA SER A 311 -26.73 -7.84 26.02
C SER A 311 -28.03 -7.20 26.50
N LEU A 312 -28.42 -6.07 25.92
CA LEU A 312 -29.78 -5.56 26.10
C LEU A 312 -30.76 -6.61 25.56
N PRO A 313 -31.96 -6.75 26.16
CA PRO A 313 -32.98 -7.65 25.63
C PRO A 313 -33.22 -7.31 24.15
N PRO A 314 -33.42 -8.33 23.29
CA PRO A 314 -33.62 -8.10 21.87
C PRO A 314 -34.80 -7.13 21.72
N ILE A 315 -34.50 -5.93 21.22
CA ILE A 315 -35.54 -5.05 20.72
C ILE A 315 -36.13 -5.83 19.54
N SER A 316 -37.45 -5.99 19.56
CA SER A 316 -38.28 -6.66 18.56
C SER A 316 -38.21 -5.95 17.19
N ASP A 317 -37.02 -5.78 16.63
CA ASP A 317 -36.76 -5.37 15.26
C ASP A 317 -36.21 -6.64 14.58
N GLY A 318 -37.05 -7.29 13.77
CA GLY A 318 -37.11 -8.75 13.61
C GLY A 318 -36.06 -9.52 12.79
N GLU A 319 -36.52 -10.70 12.35
CA GLU A 319 -35.89 -11.83 11.61
C GLU A 319 -34.82 -11.50 10.53
N PHE A 320 -33.56 -11.34 10.95
CA PHE A 320 -32.43 -11.17 10.04
C PHE A 320 -32.31 -12.30 8.99
N PRO A 321 -31.86 -12.02 7.75
CA PRO A 321 -31.53 -13.06 6.78
C PRO A 321 -30.39 -13.94 7.32
N PRO A 322 -30.58 -15.26 7.48
CA PRO A 322 -29.57 -16.17 8.03
C PRO A 322 -28.34 -16.34 7.11
N ASP A 323 -28.43 -15.93 5.85
CA ASP A 323 -27.47 -16.18 4.78
C ASP A 323 -26.30 -15.19 4.69
N LEU A 324 -26.23 -14.20 5.58
CA LEU A 324 -25.09 -13.27 5.73
C LEU A 324 -24.30 -13.42 7.03
N PHE A 325 -24.75 -14.31 7.93
CA PHE A 325 -24.18 -14.45 9.27
C PHE A 325 -24.08 -15.93 9.63
N SER A 326 -22.92 -16.54 9.37
CA SER A 326 -22.56 -17.74 10.10
C SER A 326 -22.12 -17.33 11.50
N GLU A 327 -22.60 -18.05 12.52
CA GLU A 327 -21.89 -18.17 13.80
C GLU A 327 -20.61 -18.99 13.56
N ASP A 328 -19.72 -18.53 12.67
CA ASP A 328 -18.44 -19.19 12.45
C ASP A 328 -17.54 -18.87 13.64
N GLY A 329 -17.05 -19.93 14.27
CA GLY A 329 -16.28 -19.93 15.52
C GLY A 329 -14.88 -19.35 15.40
N ALA A 330 -14.75 -18.09 14.95
CA ALA A 330 -13.55 -17.30 15.15
C ALA A 330 -13.52 -16.81 16.60
N GLU A 331 -12.44 -17.09 17.32
CA GLU A 331 -12.25 -16.64 18.70
C GLU A 331 -12.26 -15.09 18.77
N ASP A 332 -13.16 -14.52 19.57
CA ASP A 332 -13.21 -13.08 19.82
C ASP A 332 -12.01 -12.67 20.67
N LEU A 333 -11.06 -11.93 20.08
CA LEU A 333 -9.85 -11.44 20.74
C LEU A 333 -10.13 -10.36 21.80
N GLY A 334 -11.35 -9.83 21.84
CA GLY A 334 -11.78 -8.78 22.75
C GLY A 334 -11.44 -7.36 22.27
N ILE A 335 -12.21 -6.39 22.73
CA ILE A 335 -12.19 -5.01 22.20
C ILE A 335 -10.84 -4.32 22.34
N THR A 336 -10.08 -4.64 23.39
CA THR A 336 -8.73 -4.10 23.61
C THR A 336 -7.77 -4.51 22.49
N ALA A 337 -7.83 -5.76 22.03
CA ALA A 337 -7.00 -6.25 20.93
C ALA A 337 -7.33 -5.52 19.62
N TYR A 338 -8.62 -5.29 19.34
CA TYR A 338 -9.05 -4.53 18.16
C TYR A 338 -8.66 -3.05 18.21
N TYR A 339 -8.62 -2.45 19.40
CA TYR A 339 -8.04 -1.11 19.59
C TYR A 339 -6.54 -1.09 19.28
N ILE A 340 -5.76 -2.04 19.81
CA ILE A 340 -4.33 -2.16 19.53
C ILE A 340 -4.07 -2.35 18.03
N LYS A 341 -4.85 -3.21 17.36
CA LYS A 341 -4.75 -3.48 15.92
C LYS A 341 -4.97 -2.22 15.07
N ILE A 342 -6.00 -1.43 15.35
CA ILE A 342 -6.27 -0.20 14.56
C ILE A 342 -5.20 0.87 14.80
N ILE A 343 -4.60 0.94 16.00
CA ILE A 343 -3.46 1.81 16.28
C ILE A 343 -2.23 1.41 15.46
N GLY A 344 -2.04 0.12 15.19
CA GLY A 344 -1.03 -0.35 14.23
C GLY A 344 -1.26 0.17 12.80
N VAL A 345 -2.53 0.28 12.36
CA VAL A 345 -2.86 0.88 11.06
C VAL A 345 -2.59 2.39 11.07
N TRP A 346 -2.91 3.08 12.17
CA TRP A 346 -2.57 4.49 12.38
C TRP A 346 -1.06 4.74 12.25
N GLY A 347 -0.23 3.88 12.85
CA GLY A 347 1.23 3.94 12.73
C GLY A 347 1.73 3.99 11.29
N HIS A 348 1.19 3.10 10.45
CA HIS A 348 1.50 3.07 9.02
C HIS A 348 0.98 4.30 8.27
N LEU A 349 -0.23 4.79 8.60
CA LEU A 349 -0.76 6.03 8.04
C LEU A 349 0.13 7.24 8.39
N ALA A 350 0.56 7.35 9.64
CA ALA A 350 1.42 8.43 10.10
C ALA A 350 2.79 8.41 9.40
N SER A 351 3.40 7.23 9.24
CA SER A 351 4.60 7.04 8.41
C SER A 351 4.35 7.47 6.96
N TYR A 352 3.21 7.08 6.37
CA TYR A 352 2.83 7.50 5.03
C TYR A 352 2.64 9.02 4.90
N MET A 353 1.99 9.68 5.86
CA MET A 353 1.87 11.15 5.90
C MET A 353 3.23 11.83 5.95
N HIS A 354 4.17 11.30 6.74
CA HIS A 354 5.54 11.80 6.79
C HIS A 354 6.26 11.60 5.44
N GLN A 355 6.14 10.42 4.82
CA GLN A 355 6.69 10.14 3.48
C GLN A 355 6.14 11.07 2.41
N ILE A 356 4.83 11.40 2.46
CA ILE A 356 4.24 12.42 1.60
C ILE A 356 4.91 13.76 1.89
N ARG A 357 5.03 14.19 3.15
CA ARG A 357 5.64 15.48 3.48
C ARG A 357 7.06 15.64 2.95
N ILE A 358 7.91 14.61 3.07
CA ILE A 358 9.31 14.62 2.60
C ILE A 358 9.46 14.27 1.11
N GLU A 359 8.37 14.23 0.36
CA GLU A 359 8.35 13.99 -1.10
C GLU A 359 8.90 12.61 -1.51
N LYS A 360 8.76 11.60 -0.65
CA LYS A 360 9.17 10.21 -0.94
C LYS A 360 8.00 9.26 -1.24
N ALA A 361 6.76 9.69 -1.01
CA ALA A 361 5.58 8.87 -1.27
C ALA A 361 5.17 8.89 -2.76
N ASP A 362 4.69 7.74 -3.23
CA ASP A 362 4.10 7.59 -4.56
C ASP A 362 2.76 8.32 -4.71
N ASN A 363 2.28 8.46 -5.96
CA ASN A 363 0.98 9.03 -6.26
C ASN A 363 -0.14 8.20 -5.60
N ALA A 364 -1.01 8.82 -4.80
CA ALA A 364 -2.03 8.08 -4.05
C ALA A 364 -2.99 7.25 -4.91
N TRP A 365 -3.29 7.70 -6.14
CA TRP A 365 -4.19 6.98 -7.05
C TRP A 365 -3.50 5.87 -7.88
N SER A 366 -2.19 5.65 -7.75
CA SER A 366 -1.55 4.53 -8.45
C SER A 366 -1.95 3.20 -7.81
N PRO A 367 -2.35 2.20 -8.61
CA PRO A 367 -2.59 0.88 -8.06
C PRO A 367 -1.29 0.25 -7.55
N GLY A 368 -1.28 -0.09 -6.24
CA GLY A 368 -0.09 -0.48 -5.49
C GLY A 368 0.45 0.60 -4.55
N SER A 369 -0.09 1.83 -4.59
CA SER A 369 0.31 2.89 -3.66
C SER A 369 0.05 2.50 -2.20
N MET A 370 0.83 3.06 -1.28
CA MET A 370 0.57 2.91 0.16
C MET A 370 -0.84 3.38 0.55
N HIS A 371 -1.46 4.29 -0.21
CA HIS A 371 -2.86 4.67 -0.01
C HIS A 371 -3.81 3.49 -0.20
N TYR A 372 -3.68 2.71 -1.28
CA TYR A 372 -4.48 1.50 -1.48
C TYR A 372 -4.14 0.37 -0.51
N VAL A 373 -2.87 0.23 -0.12
CA VAL A 373 -2.45 -0.75 0.90
C VAL A 373 -3.14 -0.45 2.23
N LEU A 374 -3.16 0.82 2.65
CA LEU A 374 -3.84 1.25 3.88
C LEU A 374 -5.37 1.06 3.78
N CYS A 375 -5.99 1.38 2.65
CA CYS A 375 -7.41 1.08 2.42
C CYS A 375 -7.71 -0.42 2.55
N SER A 376 -6.87 -1.28 1.95
CA SER A 376 -7.03 -2.74 2.04
C SER A 376 -6.90 -3.24 3.48
N ARG A 377 -5.95 -2.71 4.26
CA ARG A 377 -5.76 -3.05 5.68
C ARG A 377 -6.97 -2.65 6.54
N LEU A 378 -7.58 -1.50 6.25
CA LEU A 378 -8.83 -1.08 6.90
C LEU A 378 -9.99 -2.03 6.58
N TYR A 379 -10.13 -2.45 5.31
CA TYR A 379 -11.17 -3.41 4.94
C TYR A 379 -10.97 -4.79 5.58
N GLU A 380 -9.72 -5.26 5.65
CA GLU A 380 -9.39 -6.50 6.34
C GLU A 380 -9.70 -6.39 7.85
N TYR A 381 -9.31 -5.27 8.47
CA TYR A 381 -9.61 -4.98 9.86
C TYR A 381 -11.13 -4.97 10.14
N ASP A 382 -11.91 -4.26 9.33
CA ASP A 382 -13.37 -4.20 9.46
C ASP A 382 -14.00 -5.59 9.29
N SER A 383 -13.50 -6.39 8.34
CA SER A 383 -13.99 -7.77 8.10
C SER A 383 -13.70 -8.74 9.24
N LYS A 384 -12.62 -8.52 9.99
CA LYS A 384 -12.21 -9.36 11.14
C LYS A 384 -12.78 -8.88 12.47
N THR A 385 -13.46 -7.73 12.50
CA THR A 385 -14.08 -7.20 13.72
C THR A 385 -15.38 -7.96 14.02
N PRO A 386 -15.49 -8.64 15.17
CA PRO A 386 -16.65 -9.44 15.52
C PRO A 386 -17.92 -8.60 15.53
N HIS A 387 -19.01 -9.17 15.03
CA HIS A 387 -20.30 -8.48 14.97
C HIS A 387 -20.75 -7.96 16.32
N SER A 388 -20.38 -8.64 17.40
CA SER A 388 -20.67 -8.25 18.77
C SER A 388 -20.15 -6.88 19.19
N HIS A 389 -19.07 -6.39 18.57
CA HIS A 389 -18.48 -5.10 18.86
C HIS A 389 -18.97 -3.98 17.92
N LEU A 390 -19.82 -4.29 16.93
CA LEU A 390 -20.35 -3.29 16.01
C LEU A 390 -21.34 -2.35 16.72
N LEU A 391 -21.34 -1.07 16.34
CA LEU A 391 -22.23 -0.02 16.89
C LEU A 391 -23.69 -0.48 17.01
N ARG A 392 -24.21 -1.16 15.98
CA ARG A 392 -25.59 -1.65 15.95
C ARG A 392 -25.92 -2.69 17.05
N ASN A 393 -24.93 -3.43 17.53
CA ASN A 393 -25.10 -4.58 18.43
C ASN A 393 -24.72 -4.25 19.88
N VAL A 394 -23.85 -3.26 20.09
CA VAL A 394 -23.48 -2.81 21.44
C VAL A 394 -24.49 -1.83 22.05
N HIS A 395 -25.30 -1.19 21.20
CA HIS A 395 -26.35 -0.23 21.57
C HIS A 395 -25.86 0.92 22.48
N PHE A 396 -24.66 1.45 22.23
CA PHE A 396 -24.02 2.47 23.06
C PHE A 396 -24.95 3.65 23.41
N THR A 397 -25.69 4.18 22.43
CA THR A 397 -26.58 5.34 22.63
C THR A 397 -27.90 5.01 23.34
N LYS A 398 -28.27 3.73 23.46
CA LYS A 398 -29.51 3.29 24.14
C LYS A 398 -29.28 2.92 25.61
N ARG A 399 -28.03 2.86 26.06
CA ARG A 399 -27.67 2.55 27.44
C ARG A 399 -27.74 3.80 28.31
N SER A 400 -27.94 3.61 29.61
CA SER A 400 -27.88 4.71 30.57
C SER A 400 -26.42 5.12 30.85
N SER A 401 -26.20 6.39 31.19
CA SER A 401 -24.86 6.89 31.57
C SER A 401 -24.27 6.12 32.76
N ALA A 402 -25.13 5.61 33.65
CA ALA A 402 -24.72 4.78 34.80
C ALA A 402 -24.15 3.43 34.37
N GLU A 403 -24.80 2.72 33.43
CA GLU A 403 -24.32 1.44 32.89
C GLU A 403 -22.99 1.61 32.14
N ILE A 404 -22.86 2.71 31.38
CA ILE A 404 -21.63 3.03 30.66
C ILE A 404 -20.49 3.34 31.64
N ALA A 405 -20.78 4.02 32.75
CA ALA A 405 -19.81 4.31 33.80
C ALA A 405 -19.35 3.05 34.56
N GLU A 406 -20.26 2.10 34.79
CA GLU A 406 -19.98 0.80 35.44
C GLU A 406 -19.06 -0.07 34.57
N THR A 407 -19.32 -0.10 33.26
CA THR A 407 -18.55 -0.91 32.29
C THR A 407 -17.53 -0.08 31.48
N ARG A 408 -17.02 0.99 32.08
CA ARG A 408 -16.15 2.01 31.43
C ARG A 408 -14.95 1.40 30.70
N GLU A 409 -14.33 0.38 31.26
CA GLU A 409 -13.14 -0.29 30.75
C GLU A 409 -13.38 -0.98 29.40
N TYR A 410 -14.63 -1.32 29.07
CA TYR A 410 -15.01 -1.81 27.73
C TYR A 410 -15.24 -0.65 26.77
N TRP A 411 -15.93 0.40 27.22
CA TRP A 411 -16.35 1.52 26.37
C TRP A 411 -15.20 2.41 25.94
N ILE A 412 -14.15 2.57 26.76
CA ILE A 412 -12.96 3.33 26.36
C ILE A 412 -12.34 2.75 25.08
N PRO A 413 -11.79 1.51 25.05
CA PRO A 413 -11.17 0.96 23.85
C PRO A 413 -12.16 0.84 22.69
N TRP A 414 -13.45 0.62 22.97
CA TRP A 414 -14.49 0.64 21.93
C TRP A 414 -14.62 2.01 21.24
N VAL A 415 -14.79 3.09 22.01
CA VAL A 415 -14.90 4.45 21.45
C VAL A 415 -13.60 4.82 20.73
N LEU A 416 -12.45 4.56 21.34
CA LEU A 416 -11.14 4.85 20.74
C LEU A 416 -10.97 4.10 19.42
N GLN A 417 -11.42 2.84 19.34
CA GLN A 417 -11.39 2.03 18.15
C GLN A 417 -12.27 2.62 17.02
N GLN A 418 -13.51 3.00 17.32
CA GLN A 418 -14.43 3.61 16.35
C GLN A 418 -13.89 4.96 15.84
N VAL A 419 -13.48 5.83 16.76
CA VAL A 419 -12.92 7.16 16.43
C VAL A 419 -11.67 7.02 15.57
N THR A 420 -10.76 6.11 15.93
CA THR A 420 -9.51 5.90 15.19
C THR A 420 -9.75 5.34 13.80
N SER A 421 -10.62 4.34 13.62
CA SER A 421 -10.94 3.76 12.30
C SER A 421 -11.49 4.81 11.32
N HIS A 422 -12.46 5.61 11.78
CA HIS A 422 -13.01 6.71 10.97
C HIS A 422 -11.98 7.83 10.74
N ALA A 423 -11.18 8.20 11.74
CA ALA A 423 -10.15 9.22 11.58
C ALA A 423 -9.07 8.80 10.57
N ILE A 424 -8.59 7.55 10.61
CA ILE A 424 -7.62 7.02 9.62
C ILE A 424 -8.20 7.17 8.22
N THR A 425 -9.45 6.75 8.00
CA THR A 425 -10.09 6.86 6.68
C THR A 425 -10.24 8.31 6.22
N ALA A 426 -10.61 9.22 7.13
CA ALA A 426 -10.74 10.65 6.82
C ALA A 426 -9.40 11.32 6.50
N ILE A 427 -8.35 11.02 7.26
CA ILE A 427 -7.00 11.56 7.09
C ILE A 427 -6.34 11.00 5.83
N LEU A 428 -6.50 9.70 5.57
CA LEU A 428 -6.00 9.06 4.35
C LEU A 428 -6.59 9.69 3.09
N ASN A 429 -7.84 10.15 3.17
CA ASN A 429 -8.57 10.83 2.09
C ASN A 429 -8.57 12.36 2.22
N HIS A 430 -7.67 12.93 3.02
CA HIS A 430 -7.76 14.34 3.37
C HIS A 430 -7.61 15.30 2.15
N PRO A 431 -8.54 16.25 1.92
CA PRO A 431 -8.52 17.10 0.72
C PRO A 431 -7.24 17.91 0.55
N PHE A 432 -6.64 18.44 1.63
CA PHE A 432 -5.34 19.13 1.54
C PHE A 432 -4.23 18.22 0.99
N ILE A 433 -4.20 16.95 1.38
CA ILE A 433 -3.17 15.99 0.93
C ILE A 433 -3.30 15.77 -0.58
N HIS A 434 -4.51 15.49 -1.05
CA HIS A 434 -4.73 15.16 -2.45
C HIS A 434 -4.77 16.39 -3.35
N LEU A 435 -5.39 17.50 -2.94
CA LEU A 435 -5.61 18.69 -3.78
C LEU A 435 -4.47 19.72 -3.71
N VAL A 436 -3.60 19.65 -2.70
CA VAL A 436 -2.50 20.62 -2.52
C VAL A 436 -1.17 19.92 -2.44
N ALA A 437 -0.95 19.06 -1.43
CA ALA A 437 0.36 18.46 -1.21
C ALA A 437 0.84 17.58 -2.38
N MET A 438 -0.07 16.85 -3.02
CA MET A 438 0.24 15.98 -4.16
C MET A 438 -0.04 16.61 -5.52
N ARG A 439 -0.48 17.87 -5.58
CA ARG A 439 -0.87 18.54 -6.82
C ARG A 439 0.31 18.76 -7.78
N ASP A 440 1.38 19.38 -7.31
CA ASP A 440 2.56 19.70 -8.14
C ASP A 440 3.45 18.49 -8.43
N ARG A 441 3.16 17.36 -7.80
CA ARG A 441 3.87 16.07 -7.99
C ARG A 441 3.35 15.28 -9.18
N SER A 442 2.11 15.58 -9.57
CA SER A 442 1.44 14.85 -10.64
C SER A 442 2.01 15.27 -12.01
N ARG A 443 2.80 14.39 -12.65
CA ARG A 443 3.15 14.49 -14.09
C ARG A 443 1.92 14.13 -14.97
N GLY A 444 0.74 14.64 -14.62
CA GLY A 444 -0.55 14.34 -15.24
C GLY A 444 -1.73 14.91 -14.43
N LEU A 445 -2.91 15.01 -15.04
CA LEU A 445 -4.12 15.45 -14.34
C LEU A 445 -4.57 14.38 -13.34
N GLN A 446 -4.79 14.77 -12.08
CA GLN A 446 -5.38 13.90 -11.07
C GLN A 446 -6.77 13.43 -11.52
N SER A 447 -7.09 12.15 -11.31
CA SER A 447 -8.40 11.61 -11.64
C SER A 447 -9.48 12.34 -10.85
N ARG A 448 -10.43 12.98 -11.56
CA ARG A 448 -11.55 13.70 -10.92
C ARG A 448 -12.44 12.76 -10.11
N GLN A 449 -12.58 11.51 -10.55
CA GLN A 449 -13.35 10.49 -9.85
C GLN A 449 -12.67 10.12 -8.53
N PHE A 450 -11.35 9.93 -8.55
CA PHE A 450 -10.57 9.70 -7.34
C PHE A 450 -10.70 10.88 -6.38
N LEU A 451 -10.47 12.11 -6.86
CA LEU A 451 -10.60 13.31 -6.03
C LEU A 451 -12.01 13.48 -5.43
N GLN A 452 -13.05 13.15 -6.19
CA GLN A 452 -14.43 13.15 -5.71
C GLN A 452 -14.62 12.12 -4.59
N GLN A 453 -14.23 10.87 -4.83
CA GLN A 453 -14.33 9.79 -3.84
C GLN A 453 -13.55 10.12 -2.55
N THR A 454 -12.34 10.65 -2.70
CA THR A 454 -11.50 11.12 -1.60
C THR A 454 -12.21 12.20 -0.78
N VAL A 455 -12.78 13.21 -1.42
CA VAL A 455 -13.53 14.26 -0.72
C VAL A 455 -14.77 13.70 -0.02
N ASP A 456 -15.52 12.82 -0.68
CA ASP A 456 -16.74 12.21 -0.12
C ASP A 456 -16.42 11.35 1.11
N LEU A 457 -15.38 10.50 1.03
CA LEU A 457 -14.91 9.69 2.15
C LEU A 457 -14.39 10.57 3.29
N ALA A 458 -13.64 11.62 3.00
CA ALA A 458 -13.15 12.55 4.02
C ALA A 458 -14.29 13.23 4.78
N LEU A 459 -15.29 13.75 4.07
CA LEU A 459 -16.46 14.38 4.68
C LEU A 459 -17.30 13.37 5.48
N TYR A 460 -17.58 12.21 4.90
CA TYR A 460 -18.38 11.17 5.56
C TYR A 460 -17.72 10.67 6.85
N HIS A 461 -16.44 10.29 6.78
CA HIS A 461 -15.75 9.74 7.94
C HIS A 461 -15.41 10.82 8.98
N SER A 462 -15.12 12.06 8.59
CA SER A 462 -14.95 13.17 9.55
C SER A 462 -16.23 13.44 10.36
N ALA A 463 -17.40 13.40 9.72
CA ALA A 463 -18.67 13.57 10.40
C ALA A 463 -18.92 12.45 11.43
N TRP A 464 -18.54 11.21 11.13
CA TRP A 464 -18.65 10.09 12.07
C TRP A 464 -17.72 10.22 13.27
N VAL A 465 -16.48 10.68 13.09
CA VAL A 465 -15.56 10.99 14.22
C VAL A 465 -16.25 11.93 15.21
N PHE A 466 -16.82 13.03 14.72
CA PHE A 466 -17.49 14.00 15.59
C PHE A 466 -18.78 13.45 16.19
N LYS A 467 -19.52 12.62 15.44
CA LYS A 467 -20.74 11.99 15.92
C LYS A 467 -20.48 11.04 17.09
N PHE A 468 -19.46 10.19 17.00
CA PHE A 468 -19.08 9.31 18.10
C PHE A 468 -18.69 10.08 19.36
N LEU A 469 -17.89 11.14 19.23
CA LEU A 469 -17.51 11.95 20.39
C LEU A 469 -18.69 12.77 20.96
N LYS A 470 -19.63 13.20 20.11
CA LYS A 470 -20.89 13.81 20.57
C LYS A 470 -21.77 12.82 21.33
N PHE A 471 -21.86 11.56 20.89
CA PHE A 471 -22.52 10.50 21.68
C PHE A 471 -21.87 10.32 23.04
N CYS A 472 -20.54 10.43 23.12
CA CYS A 472 -19.83 10.39 24.39
C CYS A 472 -20.21 11.58 25.28
N ASP A 473 -20.27 12.81 24.74
CA ASP A 473 -20.72 13.99 25.49
C ASP A 473 -22.19 13.85 25.96
N GLU A 474 -23.10 13.32 25.12
CA GLU A 474 -24.51 13.04 25.46
C GLU A 474 -24.65 12.03 26.60
N GLN A 475 -23.74 11.05 26.67
CA GLN A 475 -23.70 10.02 27.72
C GLN A 475 -22.82 10.42 28.92
N GLU A 476 -22.40 11.70 29.00
CA GLU A 476 -21.47 12.23 30.01
C GLU A 476 -20.14 11.46 30.12
N PHE A 477 -19.77 10.74 29.05
CA PHE A 477 -18.61 9.87 28.98
C PHE A 477 -17.38 10.59 28.40
N LYS A 478 -16.56 11.19 29.25
CA LYS A 478 -15.40 11.96 28.80
C LYS A 478 -14.22 11.08 28.35
N ILE A 479 -13.66 11.41 27.18
CA ILE A 479 -12.43 10.84 26.60
C ILE A 479 -11.25 11.78 26.88
N TYR A 480 -10.14 11.22 27.34
CA TYR A 480 -8.92 11.95 27.72
C TYR A 480 -7.69 11.53 26.90
N ASP A 481 -7.84 10.68 25.90
CA ASP A 481 -6.71 10.15 25.14
C ASP A 481 -6.01 11.24 24.28
N PRO A 482 -4.68 11.42 24.41
CA PRO A 482 -3.94 12.44 23.66
C PRO A 482 -3.88 12.19 22.15
N LEU A 483 -3.94 10.93 21.70
CA LEU A 483 -4.03 10.59 20.28
C LEU A 483 -5.36 11.06 19.69
N VAL A 484 -6.46 10.88 20.42
CA VAL A 484 -7.78 11.41 19.97
C VAL A 484 -7.71 12.92 19.79
N GLY A 485 -7.03 13.64 20.70
CA GLY A 485 -6.77 15.07 20.53
C GLY A 485 -6.01 15.39 19.24
N HIS A 486 -4.98 14.61 18.92
CA HIS A 486 -4.27 14.74 17.64
C HIS A 486 -5.20 14.47 16.45
N LEU A 487 -5.90 13.32 16.43
CA LEU A 487 -6.78 12.90 15.34
C LEU A 487 -7.88 13.94 15.09
N VAL A 488 -8.55 14.43 16.14
CA VAL A 488 -9.58 15.47 16.03
C VAL A 488 -8.99 16.76 15.46
N ALA A 489 -7.79 17.18 15.88
CA ALA A 489 -7.16 18.38 15.34
C ALA A 489 -6.85 18.25 13.83
N VAL A 490 -6.42 17.08 13.36
CA VAL A 490 -6.20 16.83 11.93
C VAL A 490 -7.53 16.80 11.18
N VAL A 491 -8.48 16.01 11.65
CA VAL A 491 -9.80 15.84 11.02
C VAL A 491 -10.57 17.15 10.97
N ALA A 492 -10.44 18.03 11.97
CA ALA A 492 -11.04 19.37 12.01
C ALA A 492 -10.58 20.29 10.85
N THR A 493 -9.44 20.00 10.23
CA THR A 493 -9.02 20.77 9.04
C THR A 493 -9.88 20.48 7.80
N ILE A 494 -10.63 19.37 7.77
CA ILE A 494 -11.63 19.05 6.74
C ILE A 494 -12.83 20.01 6.82
N PRO A 495 -13.63 20.06 7.91
CA PRO A 495 -14.71 21.04 8.02
C PRO A 495 -14.18 22.47 7.97
N TRP A 496 -12.96 22.76 8.40
CA TRP A 496 -12.35 24.07 8.21
C TRP A 496 -12.26 24.49 6.74
N LEU A 497 -11.96 23.56 5.83
CA LEU A 497 -12.04 23.82 4.40
C LEU A 497 -13.50 24.07 3.99
N PHE A 498 -14.41 23.16 4.35
CA PHE A 498 -15.79 23.17 3.88
C PHE A 498 -16.73 24.20 4.53
N GLN A 499 -16.36 24.87 5.63
CA GLN A 499 -17.15 25.96 6.22
C GLN A 499 -17.32 27.16 5.27
N ARG A 500 -16.53 27.20 4.19
CA ARG A 500 -16.57 28.23 3.12
C ARG A 500 -17.12 27.67 1.81
N ALA A 501 -17.77 26.50 1.84
CA ALA A 501 -18.44 25.91 0.69
C ALA A 501 -19.59 26.80 0.18
N ILE A 502 -19.91 26.67 -1.10
CA ILE A 502 -21.00 27.43 -1.73
C ILE A 502 -22.37 26.95 -1.23
N ASP A 503 -22.49 25.66 -0.93
CA ASP A 503 -23.70 25.08 -0.38
C ASP A 503 -23.86 25.52 1.09
N PRO A 504 -24.92 26.27 1.43
CA PRO A 504 -25.11 26.82 2.76
C PRO A 504 -25.31 25.73 3.82
N LYS A 505 -25.87 24.55 3.48
CA LYS A 505 -26.07 23.46 4.42
C LYS A 505 -24.73 22.81 4.79
N VAL A 506 -23.88 22.55 3.79
CA VAL A 506 -22.53 21.99 4.00
C VAL A 506 -21.68 22.99 4.79
N ALA A 507 -21.71 24.27 4.41
CA ALA A 507 -20.96 25.32 5.09
C ALA A 507 -21.39 25.48 6.56
N HIS A 508 -22.70 25.51 6.83
CA HIS A 508 -23.22 25.63 8.19
C HIS A 508 -22.83 24.43 9.06
N LYS A 509 -23.07 23.19 8.57
CA LYS A 509 -22.70 21.97 9.31
C LYS A 509 -21.20 21.90 9.59
N ALA A 510 -20.38 22.21 8.59
CA ALA A 510 -18.93 22.23 8.73
C ALA A 510 -18.46 23.26 9.77
N LYS A 511 -19.09 24.45 9.80
CA LYS A 511 -18.82 25.46 10.84
C LYS A 511 -19.20 24.94 12.23
N THR A 512 -20.40 24.38 12.40
CA THR A 512 -20.85 23.81 13.68
C THR A 512 -19.92 22.70 14.18
N ASP A 513 -19.46 21.82 13.28
CA ASP A 513 -18.52 20.76 13.65
C ASP A 513 -17.16 21.32 14.03
N LEU A 514 -16.64 22.30 13.28
CA LEU A 514 -15.36 22.94 13.59
C LEU A 514 -15.37 23.64 14.95
N ASP A 515 -16.44 24.38 15.26
CA ASP A 515 -16.58 25.10 16.53
C ASP A 515 -16.63 24.09 17.69
N TRP A 516 -17.43 23.04 17.57
CA TRP A 516 -17.45 21.95 18.55
C TRP A 516 -16.07 21.27 18.71
N CYS A 517 -15.32 21.08 17.61
CA CYS A 517 -13.97 20.51 17.68
C CYS A 517 -13.01 21.39 18.48
N LYS A 518 -13.08 22.72 18.31
CA LYS A 518 -12.24 23.65 19.08
C LYS A 518 -12.57 23.57 20.57
N ASP A 519 -13.86 23.51 20.92
CA ASP A 519 -14.31 23.36 22.30
C ASP A 519 -13.85 22.02 22.91
N PHE A 520 -13.92 20.93 22.14
CA PHE A 520 -13.38 19.63 22.54
C PHE A 520 -11.87 19.69 22.79
N LEU A 521 -11.10 20.26 21.85
CA LEU A 521 -9.65 20.39 21.97
C LEU A 521 -9.25 21.31 23.12
N GLU A 522 -10.00 22.37 23.38
CA GLU A 522 -9.79 23.28 24.52
C GLU A 522 -9.98 22.54 25.85
N ARG A 523 -11.06 21.75 25.99
CA ARG A 523 -11.27 20.88 27.15
C ARG A 523 -10.12 19.87 27.33
N LEU A 524 -9.70 19.22 26.25
CA LEU A 524 -8.65 18.20 26.31
C LEU A 524 -7.27 18.82 26.61
N SER A 525 -7.02 20.05 26.16
CA SER A 525 -5.78 20.79 26.41
C SER A 525 -5.52 21.07 27.89
N ALA A 526 -6.57 21.15 28.71
CA ALA A 526 -6.44 21.24 30.17
C ALA A 526 -5.79 19.99 30.78
N THR A 527 -5.97 18.82 30.15
CA THR A 527 -5.29 17.57 30.54
C THR A 527 -3.93 17.47 29.86
N TRP A 528 -3.88 17.79 28.56
CA TRP A 528 -2.67 17.66 27.74
C TRP A 528 -2.29 19.00 27.10
N PRO A 529 -1.43 19.82 27.76
CA PRO A 529 -1.13 21.18 27.30
C PRO A 529 -0.50 21.26 25.90
N HIS A 530 0.16 20.19 25.44
CA HIS A 530 0.70 20.14 24.08
C HIS A 530 -0.39 20.19 22.98
N ILE A 531 -1.66 19.89 23.32
CA ILE A 531 -2.80 20.03 22.41
C ILE A 531 -3.14 21.50 22.17
N THR A 532 -2.83 22.42 23.11
CA THR A 532 -3.03 23.86 22.93
C THR A 532 -2.35 24.37 21.67
N GLN A 533 -1.13 23.89 21.37
CA GLN A 533 -0.43 24.26 20.15
C GLN A 533 -1.22 23.89 18.87
N LYS A 534 -1.93 22.75 18.87
CA LYS A 534 -2.75 22.33 17.73
C LYS A 534 -4.00 23.21 17.60
N LEU A 535 -4.62 23.57 18.72
CA LEU A 535 -5.73 24.50 18.76
C LEU A 535 -5.33 25.91 18.28
N ASP A 536 -4.15 26.39 18.66
CA ASP A 536 -3.60 27.67 18.21
C ASP A 536 -3.32 27.69 16.71
N ILE A 537 -2.87 26.58 16.14
CA ILE A 537 -2.72 26.43 14.68
C ILE A 537 -4.08 26.52 13.98
N LEU A 538 -5.13 25.87 14.51
CA LEU A 538 -6.49 25.98 13.96
C LEU A 538 -7.04 27.41 14.06
N ARG A 539 -6.86 28.09 15.20
CA ARG A 539 -7.23 29.51 15.39
C ARG A 539 -6.46 30.43 14.44
N SER A 540 -5.18 30.14 14.18
CA SER A 540 -4.35 30.87 13.22
C SER A 540 -4.86 30.72 11.78
N LEU A 541 -5.32 29.52 11.39
CA LEU A 541 -5.94 29.29 10.09
C LEU A 541 -7.21 30.14 9.90
N ASP A 542 -8.05 30.28 10.93
CA ASP A 542 -9.22 31.16 10.87
C ASP A 542 -8.86 32.63 10.65
N SER A 543 -7.90 33.16 11.40
CA SER A 543 -7.49 34.56 11.26
C SER A 543 -6.91 34.89 9.87
N ILE A 544 -6.15 33.97 9.26
CA ILE A 544 -5.64 34.12 7.89
C ILE A 544 -6.80 34.19 6.89
N ALA A 545 -7.81 33.36 7.06
CA ALA A 545 -8.94 33.32 6.14
C ALA A 545 -9.87 34.54 6.26
N GLU A 546 -10.09 35.06 7.47
CA GLU A 546 -10.88 36.29 7.71
C GLU A 546 -10.22 37.53 7.07
N ASN A 547 -8.90 37.68 7.22
CA ASN A 547 -8.15 38.78 6.61
C ASN A 547 -8.20 38.77 5.07
N ASN A 548 -8.35 37.59 4.46
CA ASN A 548 -8.43 37.43 3.01
C ASN A 548 -9.85 37.69 2.46
N GLN A 549 -10.90 37.47 3.25
CA GLN A 549 -12.28 37.80 2.86
C GLN A 549 -12.52 39.31 2.69
N GLN A 550 -11.81 40.15 3.46
CA GLN A 550 -11.89 41.62 3.33
C GLN A 550 -11.34 42.15 1.99
N ARG A 551 -10.66 41.32 1.17
CA ARG A 551 -10.02 41.72 -0.09
C ARG A 551 -10.72 41.24 -1.36
N SER A 552 -11.80 40.43 -1.31
CA SER A 552 -12.39 39.81 -2.51
C SER A 552 -13.76 40.39 -2.93
N ASN A 553 -13.86 40.91 -4.16
CA ASN A 553 -15.11 41.28 -4.82
C ASN A 553 -15.75 40.10 -5.59
N SER A 554 -17.01 39.81 -5.27
CA SER A 554 -18.12 39.27 -6.09
C SER A 554 -17.96 38.09 -7.09
N ARG A 555 -16.87 37.29 -7.11
CA ARG A 555 -16.83 36.03 -7.91
C ARG A 555 -16.09 34.86 -7.24
N GLY A 556 -16.76 34.19 -6.30
CA GLY A 556 -16.40 32.86 -5.78
C GLY A 556 -15.35 32.85 -4.66
N THR A 557 -15.61 32.08 -3.60
CA THR A 557 -14.76 32.03 -2.39
C THR A 557 -13.48 31.23 -2.67
N HIS A 558 -12.37 31.93 -2.89
CA HIS A 558 -11.03 31.34 -2.90
C HIS A 558 -10.46 31.36 -1.47
N ILE A 559 -10.03 30.21 -0.96
CA ILE A 559 -9.39 30.08 0.34
C ILE A 559 -7.88 30.12 0.13
N LEU A 560 -7.25 31.14 0.69
CA LEU A 560 -5.79 31.30 0.76
C LEU A 560 -5.31 30.86 2.13
N PHE A 561 -4.31 29.97 2.17
CA PHE A 561 -3.70 29.52 3.42
C PHE A 561 -2.27 29.04 3.22
N HIS A 562 -1.53 28.91 4.32
CA HIS A 562 -0.16 28.41 4.32
C HIS A 562 -0.14 26.88 4.50
N PRO A 563 0.40 26.09 3.54
CA PRO A 563 0.49 24.63 3.66
C PRO A 563 1.28 24.13 4.87
N SER A 564 2.21 24.92 5.39
CA SER A 564 3.02 24.58 6.57
C SER A 564 2.17 24.37 7.83
N LEU A 565 1.08 25.14 7.99
CA LEU A 565 0.16 25.03 9.13
C LEU A 565 -0.64 23.72 9.09
N PHE A 566 -1.08 23.30 7.90
CA PHE A 566 -1.71 21.99 7.72
C PHE A 566 -0.75 20.85 8.03
N TRP A 567 0.50 20.92 7.53
CA TRP A 567 1.50 19.90 7.81
C TRP A 567 1.87 19.78 9.29
N ALA A 568 1.85 20.89 10.04
CA ALA A 568 2.06 20.88 11.48
C ALA A 568 0.95 20.14 12.26
N LEU A 569 -0.22 19.95 11.64
CA LEU A 569 -1.30 19.12 12.18
C LEU A 569 -1.22 17.69 11.65
N VAL A 570 -1.14 17.51 10.32
CA VAL A 570 -1.27 16.20 9.63
C VAL A 570 -0.08 15.26 9.84
N ASP A 571 1.15 15.77 9.97
CA ASP A 571 2.33 14.95 10.24
C ASP A 571 2.61 14.92 11.76
N PRO A 572 2.36 13.78 12.45
CA PRO A 572 2.40 13.68 13.90
C PRO A 572 3.80 13.73 14.53
N MET A 573 4.88 13.84 13.75
CA MET A 573 6.25 13.81 14.29
C MET A 573 6.49 14.89 15.36
N ILE A 574 6.71 14.43 16.60
CA ILE A 574 6.97 15.21 17.82
C ILE A 574 8.14 16.21 17.70
N SER A 575 9.01 16.04 16.70
CA SER A 575 10.21 16.86 16.46
C SER A 575 9.93 18.33 16.12
N GLN A 576 8.68 18.75 15.93
CA GLN A 576 8.35 20.11 15.46
C GLN A 576 7.99 21.12 16.56
N MET A 577 8.18 20.77 17.84
CA MET A 577 7.85 21.66 18.96
C MET A 577 8.99 22.59 19.40
N THR A 578 10.09 22.69 18.64
CA THR A 578 10.92 23.90 18.66
C THR A 578 10.48 24.80 17.51
N PRO A 579 10.08 26.07 17.76
CA PRO A 579 9.76 27.02 16.71
C PRO A 579 11.06 27.49 16.05
N SER A 580 11.70 26.60 15.29
CA SER A 580 12.76 27.00 14.36
C SER A 580 12.14 27.04 12.96
N ILE A 581 11.88 28.27 12.50
CA ILE A 581 11.48 28.63 11.13
C ILE A 581 12.62 28.31 10.12
N SER A 582 13.61 27.48 10.48
CA SER A 582 14.85 27.30 9.74
C SER A 582 15.13 25.85 9.36
N HIS A 583 14.18 25.21 8.67
CA HIS A 583 14.52 24.10 7.76
C HIS A 583 13.86 24.30 6.40
N SER A 584 14.12 25.44 5.78
CA SER A 584 14.05 25.60 4.32
C SER A 584 15.43 25.33 3.73
N ARG A 585 15.65 24.14 3.19
CA ARG A 585 16.61 23.95 2.10
C ARG A 585 15.89 23.28 0.94
N GLY A 586 15.52 24.10 -0.04
CA GLY A 586 15.46 23.65 -1.43
C GLY A 586 14.10 23.57 -2.11
N SER A 587 13.16 24.49 -1.89
CA SER A 587 12.19 24.82 -2.95
C SER A 587 11.67 26.26 -2.78
N ASN A 588 11.18 26.80 -3.88
CA ASN A 588 10.86 28.20 -4.15
C ASN A 588 9.98 28.88 -3.08
N SER A 589 10.15 30.20 -2.92
CA SER A 589 9.22 31.19 -2.34
C SER A 589 8.04 30.66 -1.48
N LEU A 590 7.89 31.16 -0.25
CA LEU A 590 6.61 31.17 0.49
C LEU A 590 5.46 31.51 -0.48
N GLN A 591 4.78 30.49 -1.00
CA GLN A 591 3.66 30.64 -1.91
C GLN A 591 2.44 30.14 -1.16
N ASP A 592 1.50 31.05 -0.98
CA ASP A 592 0.19 30.74 -0.43
C ASP A 592 -0.51 29.75 -1.34
N ALA A 593 -1.04 28.66 -0.77
CA ALA A 593 -1.86 27.74 -1.52
C ALA A 593 -3.28 28.33 -1.64
N THR A 594 -3.84 28.25 -2.85
CA THR A 594 -5.23 28.66 -3.10
C THR A 594 -6.07 27.43 -3.40
N ILE A 595 -7.11 27.18 -2.58
CA ILE A 595 -8.16 26.19 -2.88
C ILE A 595 -9.45 26.96 -3.19
N ARG A 596 -10.11 26.61 -4.30
CA ARG A 596 -11.48 27.02 -4.58
C ARG A 596 -12.41 25.86 -4.24
N ILE A 597 -13.37 26.09 -3.35
CA ILE A 597 -14.40 25.09 -3.01
C ILE A 597 -15.69 25.50 -3.68
N SER A 598 -16.16 24.70 -4.64
CA SER A 598 -17.52 24.82 -5.14
C SER A 598 -18.24 23.49 -5.00
N THR A 599 -19.20 23.47 -4.10
CA THR A 599 -20.11 22.35 -3.87
C THR A 599 -21.36 22.61 -4.71
N HIS A 600 -21.48 22.00 -5.88
CA HIS A 600 -22.70 22.05 -6.70
C HIS A 600 -23.23 20.64 -6.81
N TYR A 601 -24.36 20.31 -6.19
CA TYR A 601 -25.03 19.02 -6.40
C TYR A 601 -25.49 18.92 -7.85
N ILE A 602 -24.94 17.98 -8.63
CA ILE A 602 -25.49 17.64 -9.95
C ILE A 602 -26.21 16.29 -9.79
N GLN A 603 -27.54 16.32 -9.79
CA GLN A 603 -28.33 15.11 -9.93
C GLN A 603 -28.27 14.68 -11.40
N PRO A 604 -28.01 13.39 -11.72
CA PRO A 604 -28.00 12.91 -13.11
C PRO A 604 -29.36 13.03 -13.81
N LEU A 605 -30.43 13.26 -13.04
CA LEU A 605 -31.80 13.44 -13.49
C LEU A 605 -32.35 14.71 -12.85
N VAL A 606 -32.16 15.84 -13.51
CA VAL A 606 -33.10 16.96 -13.41
C VAL A 606 -33.65 17.12 -14.82
N GLU A 607 -34.83 16.56 -15.06
CA GLU A 607 -35.67 17.04 -16.15
C GLU A 607 -35.88 18.53 -15.91
N SER A 608 -35.51 19.32 -16.91
CA SER A 608 -35.78 20.73 -16.96
C SER A 608 -37.23 20.99 -16.55
N GLN A 609 -37.45 21.61 -15.38
CA GLN A 609 -38.74 22.20 -15.06
C GLN A 609 -38.96 23.34 -16.06
N VAL A 610 -39.64 23.01 -17.14
CA VAL A 610 -40.33 23.95 -17.99
C VAL A 610 -41.47 24.49 -17.14
N GLU A 611 -41.39 25.76 -16.78
CA GLU A 611 -42.56 26.55 -16.36
C GLU A 611 -43.69 26.32 -17.37
N GLN A 612 -44.92 26.01 -16.95
CA GLN A 612 -46.16 26.57 -17.52
C GLN A 612 -47.38 26.35 -16.61
N PRO A 613 -48.40 27.24 -16.67
CA PRO A 613 -49.47 27.36 -15.68
C PRO A 613 -50.74 26.53 -16.02
N HIS A 614 -51.44 26.12 -14.95
CA HIS A 614 -52.88 25.90 -14.77
C HIS A 614 -53.79 25.22 -15.83
N ASN A 615 -54.42 24.13 -15.35
CA ASN A 615 -55.87 23.78 -15.33
C ASN A 615 -56.55 22.90 -16.44
N VAL A 616 -56.95 21.68 -16.01
CA VAL A 616 -58.31 21.04 -16.04
C VAL A 616 -58.81 20.41 -17.39
N PRO A 617 -59.66 19.33 -17.44
CA PRO A 617 -59.63 17.98 -16.82
C PRO A 617 -60.03 16.81 -17.81
N GLU A 618 -59.86 15.56 -17.33
CA GLU A 618 -60.56 14.28 -17.65
C GLU A 618 -61.29 14.01 -18.99
N SER A 619 -60.98 12.89 -19.67
CA SER A 619 -61.83 11.67 -19.72
C SER A 619 -61.47 10.64 -20.83
N ASN A 620 -61.54 9.37 -20.42
CA ASN A 620 -61.90 8.13 -21.15
C ASN A 620 -61.01 7.51 -22.26
N ASP A 621 -60.34 6.43 -21.86
CA ASP A 621 -59.86 5.24 -22.61
C ASP A 621 -61.04 4.47 -23.29
N PRO A 622 -60.88 3.53 -24.27
CA PRO A 622 -59.80 2.53 -24.38
C PRO A 622 -59.31 2.15 -25.80
N LEU A 623 -58.03 1.72 -25.92
CA LEU A 623 -57.44 0.72 -26.84
C LEU A 623 -56.10 1.16 -27.48
N SER A 624 -54.98 0.65 -26.97
CA SER A 624 -53.98 -0.06 -27.80
C SER A 624 -52.92 -0.74 -26.91
N TRP A 625 -52.79 -2.04 -27.06
CA TRP A 625 -51.89 -2.91 -26.30
C TRP A 625 -50.41 -2.59 -26.55
N ASP A 626 -49.67 -2.38 -25.47
CA ASP A 626 -48.21 -2.35 -25.46
C ASP A 626 -47.67 -3.46 -24.56
N ILE A 627 -46.55 -4.04 -24.99
CA ILE A 627 -45.93 -5.25 -24.47
C ILE A 627 -45.32 -4.97 -23.09
N GLY A 628 -45.84 -5.61 -22.05
CA GLY A 628 -45.25 -5.51 -20.71
C GLY A 628 -45.83 -6.48 -19.70
N VAL A 629 -45.35 -7.73 -19.68
CA VAL A 629 -45.39 -8.58 -18.48
C VAL A 629 -44.16 -9.48 -18.46
N LEU A 630 -43.13 -9.03 -17.74
CA LEU A 630 -42.13 -9.89 -17.10
C LEU A 630 -41.78 -9.23 -15.75
N GLU A 631 -42.49 -9.71 -14.72
CA GLU A 631 -42.16 -9.75 -13.30
C GLU A 631 -41.47 -8.50 -12.69
N GLN A 632 -42.29 -7.53 -12.28
CA GLN A 632 -41.95 -6.64 -11.17
C GLN A 632 -42.11 -7.41 -9.86
N VAL A 633 -41.00 -7.77 -9.23
CA VAL A 633 -40.97 -7.98 -7.77
C VAL A 633 -40.86 -6.60 -7.15
N ASN A 634 -41.97 -6.12 -6.59
CA ASN A 634 -42.02 -4.87 -5.85
C ASN A 634 -41.34 -5.09 -4.49
N LEU A 635 -40.24 -4.36 -4.25
CA LEU A 635 -39.48 -4.42 -3.00
C LEU A 635 -40.23 -3.78 -1.82
N ASP A 636 -41.37 -3.12 -2.05
CA ASP A 636 -42.19 -2.54 -0.98
C ASP A 636 -43.09 -3.56 -0.25
N ASP A 637 -43.42 -4.70 -0.86
CA ASP A 637 -44.22 -5.77 -0.22
C ASP A 637 -43.39 -6.69 0.71
N ILE A 638 -42.05 -6.59 0.67
CA ILE A 638 -41.16 -7.34 1.57
C ILE A 638 -40.89 -6.58 2.88
N PHE A 639 -41.04 -5.25 2.88
CA PHE A 639 -40.80 -4.41 4.06
C PHE A 639 -42.07 -4.07 4.87
N ALA A 640 -43.25 -4.56 4.45
CA ALA A 640 -44.52 -4.31 5.11
C ALA A 640 -44.87 -5.30 6.24
N SER A 641 -44.11 -6.39 6.42
CA SER A 641 -44.49 -7.45 7.38
C SER A 641 -43.87 -7.31 8.79
N TRP A 642 -43.00 -6.33 9.04
CA TRP A 642 -42.36 -6.15 10.35
C TRP A 642 -42.53 -4.73 10.91
N MET A 643 -43.65 -4.54 11.60
CA MET A 643 -43.79 -3.92 12.93
C MET A 643 -45.30 -3.74 13.17
N PRO A 644 -45.90 -4.28 14.25
CA PRO A 644 -47.20 -3.81 14.70
C PRO A 644 -47.06 -2.40 15.27
N GLY A 645 -48.03 -1.55 14.94
CA GLY A 645 -47.95 -0.09 15.06
C GLY A 645 -47.93 0.48 16.47
N LEU A 646 -47.59 1.76 16.53
CA LEU A 646 -47.91 2.68 17.61
C LEU A 646 -48.07 4.09 17.01
N ASP A 647 -49.29 4.38 16.56
CA ASP A 647 -49.86 5.72 16.67
C ASP A 647 -50.16 5.93 18.16
N GLU A 648 -49.29 6.64 18.88
CA GLU A 648 -49.54 7.33 20.16
C GLU A 648 -48.17 7.73 20.76
N LEU A 649 -47.75 8.98 20.53
CA LEU A 649 -46.88 9.83 21.39
C LEU A 649 -46.36 11.03 20.58
N GLU A 650 -47.28 11.83 20.01
CA GLU A 650 -47.05 13.23 19.70
C GLU A 650 -47.32 14.07 20.96
N GLU A 651 -46.35 14.21 21.87
CA GLU A 651 -46.41 15.26 22.90
C GLU A 651 -45.04 15.46 23.59
N CYS A 652 -44.07 16.02 22.86
CA CYS A 652 -42.96 16.83 23.44
C CYS A 652 -42.21 17.54 22.30
N GLY A 653 -42.47 18.84 22.15
CA GLY A 653 -42.08 19.64 20.99
C GLY A 653 -40.57 19.73 20.73
N LEU A 654 -40.17 19.27 19.54
CA LEU A 654 -38.93 19.62 18.82
C LEU A 654 -39.23 19.60 17.31
N SER A 655 -39.74 20.71 16.77
CA SER A 655 -39.94 20.89 15.32
C SER A 655 -38.86 21.80 14.74
N LEU A 656 -37.92 21.20 13.98
CA LEU A 656 -37.33 21.69 12.72
C LEU A 656 -35.98 21.01 12.47
N PHE A 657 -36.09 19.83 11.87
CA PHE A 657 -35.15 19.08 11.00
C PHE A 657 -35.32 17.59 11.31
N GLN A 658 -36.37 17.00 10.73
CA GLN A 658 -36.41 15.58 10.40
C GLN A 658 -35.59 15.38 9.11
N PRO A 659 -34.49 14.61 9.12
CA PRO A 659 -34.11 13.82 7.96
C PRO A 659 -34.72 12.44 8.13
N SER A 660 -35.65 12.11 7.23
CA SER A 660 -36.36 10.84 7.12
C SER A 660 -35.46 9.62 7.31
N ILE A 661 -35.60 8.97 8.45
CA ILE A 661 -35.23 7.57 8.69
C ILE A 661 -36.32 6.73 8.04
N ARG A 662 -36.13 6.35 6.78
CA ARG A 662 -36.80 5.24 6.06
C ARG A 662 -36.08 5.10 4.71
N SER A 663 -35.59 3.89 4.40
CA SER A 663 -34.84 3.52 3.18
C SER A 663 -33.41 4.09 3.02
N ARG A 664 -32.38 3.22 3.18
CA ARG A 664 -31.14 3.18 2.37
C ARG A 664 -30.21 2.01 2.76
N ALA A 665 -30.65 0.78 2.47
CA ALA A 665 -29.74 -0.24 1.98
C ALA A 665 -29.72 -0.09 0.44
N ARG A 666 -28.53 -0.19 -0.17
CA ARG A 666 -28.25 -0.03 -1.62
C ARG A 666 -28.70 1.29 -2.25
N HIS A 667 -27.95 2.38 -2.08
CA HIS A 667 -27.86 3.44 -3.09
C HIS A 667 -26.49 4.13 -3.01
N THR A 668 -25.60 3.84 -3.97
CA THR A 668 -24.46 4.71 -4.27
C THR A 668 -25.02 5.97 -4.92
N VAL A 669 -25.42 6.94 -4.11
CA VAL A 669 -25.85 8.26 -4.57
C VAL A 669 -24.60 9.07 -4.90
N THR A 670 -24.41 9.35 -6.19
CA THR A 670 -23.39 10.26 -6.70
C THR A 670 -23.71 11.68 -6.24
N PHE A 671 -22.93 12.21 -5.30
CA PHE A 671 -22.80 13.65 -5.13
C PHE A 671 -21.83 14.12 -6.21
N LEU A 672 -22.33 14.55 -7.36
CA LEU A 672 -21.48 15.35 -8.24
C LEU A 672 -21.26 16.67 -7.52
N TYR A 673 -20.04 17.01 -7.12
CA TYR A 673 -19.64 18.39 -6.82
C TYR A 673 -18.90 18.94 -8.04
N SER A 674 -19.48 19.93 -8.72
CA SER A 674 -18.76 20.62 -9.79
C SER A 674 -17.73 21.59 -9.19
N VAL A 675 -16.44 21.26 -9.26
CA VAL A 675 -15.35 22.23 -9.06
C VAL A 675 -14.92 22.82 -10.42
N ARG A 676 -15.45 24.00 -10.76
CA ARG A 676 -15.04 24.76 -11.97
C ARG A 676 -13.81 25.63 -11.66
N TRP A 677 -12.75 25.45 -12.45
CA TRP A 677 -11.51 26.23 -12.38
C TRP A 677 -11.41 27.16 -13.60
N THR A 678 -11.12 28.45 -13.39
CA THR A 678 -10.87 29.43 -14.44
C THR A 678 -9.46 30.00 -14.28
N SER A 679 -8.64 29.96 -15.34
CA SER A 679 -7.36 30.64 -15.44
C SER A 679 -7.56 32.14 -15.75
N GLY A 680 -6.86 33.02 -15.02
CA GLY A 680 -6.67 34.43 -15.38
C GLY A 680 -5.28 34.65 -15.98
N PRO A 681 -5.07 35.72 -16.79
CA PRO A 681 -4.08 35.72 -17.86
C PRO A 681 -2.71 36.27 -17.43
N THR A 682 -1.63 35.60 -17.82
CA THR A 682 -0.29 36.19 -17.80
C THR A 682 0.09 36.67 -19.21
N ARG A 683 0.42 37.95 -19.28
CA ARG A 683 0.67 38.77 -20.47
C ARG A 683 1.74 38.20 -21.40
N LEU A 684 1.41 38.25 -22.69
CA LEU A 684 2.34 38.26 -23.83
C LEU A 684 3.32 39.44 -23.72
N THR A 685 4.62 39.16 -23.87
CA THR A 685 5.59 40.12 -24.40
C THR A 685 6.34 39.48 -25.57
N LYS A 686 6.11 40.06 -26.75
CA LYS A 686 6.89 39.89 -27.99
C LYS A 686 8.26 40.58 -27.85
N ALA A 687 9.30 39.94 -28.37
CA ALA A 687 10.49 40.57 -28.99
C ALA A 687 11.11 39.49 -29.91
N VAL A 688 10.79 39.44 -31.20
CA VAL A 688 11.36 40.20 -32.33
C VAL A 688 12.87 39.96 -32.52
N TYR A 689 13.15 39.30 -33.66
CA TYR A 689 14.42 39.05 -34.31
C TYR A 689 15.20 40.32 -34.68
N GLN A 690 16.52 40.27 -34.51
CA GLN A 690 17.61 40.95 -35.24
C GLN A 690 18.89 40.21 -34.76
N GLY A 691 19.75 39.56 -35.54
CA GLY A 691 20.21 39.75 -36.92
C GLY A 691 21.69 40.14 -36.86
N ALA A 692 22.62 39.21 -37.12
CA ALA A 692 23.96 39.48 -37.70
C ALA A 692 24.77 38.18 -37.91
N SER A 693 25.29 38.09 -39.12
CA SER A 693 26.12 37.09 -39.80
C SER A 693 27.58 37.01 -39.33
N SER A 694 28.23 35.86 -39.56
CA SER A 694 29.52 35.80 -40.30
C SER A 694 29.92 34.36 -40.64
N ASP A 695 30.35 34.19 -41.88
CA ASP A 695 30.62 32.98 -42.66
C ASP A 695 31.82 32.13 -42.22
N VAL A 696 31.78 30.83 -42.51
CA VAL A 696 32.87 30.05 -43.15
C VAL A 696 32.26 28.88 -43.94
N GLU A 697 32.40 28.90 -45.28
CA GLU A 697 32.17 27.78 -46.21
C GLU A 697 33.38 26.82 -46.21
N ILE A 698 33.16 25.48 -46.35
CA ILE A 698 33.77 24.55 -47.34
C ILE A 698 32.90 23.24 -47.40
N PRO A 699 32.97 22.34 -48.42
CA PRO A 699 32.02 22.28 -49.54
C PRO A 699 31.25 20.93 -49.71
N ASN A 700 30.08 21.02 -50.34
CA ASN A 700 29.38 20.04 -51.17
C ASN A 700 29.69 18.52 -51.02
N ALA A 701 28.78 17.81 -50.36
CA ALA A 701 28.33 16.49 -50.80
C ALA A 701 26.79 16.46 -50.79
N THR A 702 26.21 16.26 -51.97
CA THR A 702 24.76 16.18 -52.24
C THR A 702 24.04 15.21 -51.30
N PRO A 703 22.97 15.63 -50.59
CA PRO A 703 22.10 14.68 -49.92
C PRO A 703 21.08 14.14 -50.94
N ARG A 704 21.24 12.86 -51.30
CA ARG A 704 20.12 12.06 -51.79
C ARG A 704 19.03 12.08 -50.72
N ASN A 705 17.82 12.42 -51.15
CA ASN A 705 16.58 12.30 -50.38
C ASN A 705 16.54 10.99 -49.57
N ILE A 706 16.71 11.10 -48.25
CA ILE A 706 16.22 10.09 -47.31
C ILE A 706 15.17 10.81 -46.48
N ILE A 707 13.92 10.56 -46.84
CA ILE A 707 12.76 10.86 -46.01
C ILE A 707 12.91 10.00 -44.75
N PHE A 708 13.46 10.56 -43.68
CA PHE A 708 13.32 9.95 -42.36
C PHE A 708 11.86 10.08 -41.96
N SER A 709 11.12 8.99 -42.15
CA SER A 709 9.84 8.76 -41.49
C SER A 709 9.98 9.09 -40.00
N LYS A 710 9.11 10.00 -39.55
CA LYS A 710 9.01 10.51 -38.19
C LYS A 710 8.43 9.40 -37.28
N TYR A 711 9.21 8.40 -36.92
CA TYR A 711 8.81 7.38 -35.95
C TYR A 711 8.98 7.95 -34.53
N LEU A 712 7.95 7.81 -33.68
CA LEU A 712 8.01 8.21 -32.27
C LEU A 712 9.10 7.41 -31.55
N VAL A 713 10.17 8.07 -31.13
CA VAL A 713 11.13 7.52 -30.17
C VAL A 713 10.43 7.49 -28.80
N MET A 714 10.43 6.33 -28.12
CA MET A 714 9.92 6.24 -26.75
C MET A 714 10.87 7.00 -25.80
N GLU A 715 10.43 8.13 -25.27
CA GLU A 715 11.22 8.89 -24.31
C GLU A 715 11.12 8.26 -22.90
N HIS A 716 12.12 8.45 -22.04
CA HIS A 716 12.15 7.89 -20.69
C HIS A 716 10.95 8.32 -19.81
N ASN A 717 10.34 9.47 -20.12
CA ASN A 717 9.18 10.01 -19.38
C ASN A 717 7.82 9.65 -20.01
N SER A 718 7.79 8.94 -21.14
CA SER A 718 6.56 8.52 -21.80
C SER A 718 5.71 7.62 -20.90
N LYS A 719 4.38 7.79 -20.93
CA LYS A 719 3.40 6.92 -20.26
C LYS A 719 3.24 5.63 -21.06
N ILE A 720 3.74 4.53 -20.51
CA ILE A 720 3.70 3.21 -21.15
C ILE A 720 2.65 2.37 -20.46
N VAL A 721 1.64 1.93 -21.23
CA VAL A 721 0.54 1.11 -20.73
C VAL A 721 0.69 -0.30 -21.30
N ILE A 722 0.96 -1.28 -20.45
CA ILE A 722 1.16 -2.68 -20.82
C ILE A 722 -0.10 -3.47 -20.48
N ILE A 723 -0.77 -4.01 -21.48
CA ILE A 723 -2.03 -4.74 -21.39
C ILE A 723 -1.73 -6.23 -21.31
N GLY A 724 -1.83 -6.81 -20.13
CA GLY A 724 -1.53 -8.20 -19.83
C GLY A 724 -0.36 -8.35 -18.85
N ALA A 725 -0.62 -8.93 -17.69
CA ALA A 725 0.35 -9.19 -16.62
C ALA A 725 0.90 -10.63 -16.67
N GLY A 726 1.00 -11.20 -17.87
CA GLY A 726 1.66 -12.49 -18.12
C GLY A 726 3.17 -12.35 -18.35
N VAL A 727 3.81 -13.43 -18.81
CA VAL A 727 5.27 -13.47 -19.00
C VAL A 727 5.78 -12.35 -19.91
N PHE A 728 5.16 -12.11 -21.07
CA PHE A 728 5.55 -11.03 -21.99
C PHE A 728 5.44 -9.65 -21.35
N GLY A 729 4.30 -9.35 -20.73
CA GLY A 729 4.05 -8.03 -20.14
C GLY A 729 4.98 -7.73 -18.98
N LEU A 730 5.15 -8.67 -18.05
CA LEU A 730 6.01 -8.49 -16.88
C LEU A 730 7.50 -8.41 -17.25
N THR A 731 8.00 -9.26 -18.15
CA THR A 731 9.41 -9.19 -18.56
C THR A 731 9.69 -7.88 -19.31
N THR A 732 8.72 -7.40 -20.10
CA THR A 732 8.84 -6.11 -20.81
C THR A 732 8.82 -4.95 -19.83
N ALA A 733 7.90 -4.95 -18.86
CA ALA A 733 7.82 -3.93 -17.82
C ALA A 733 9.14 -3.80 -17.07
N LYS A 734 9.66 -4.93 -16.56
CA LYS A 734 10.94 -4.97 -15.87
C LYS A 734 12.08 -4.41 -16.73
N GLN A 735 12.19 -4.89 -17.98
CA GLN A 735 13.28 -4.49 -18.85
C GLN A 735 13.22 -3.00 -19.21
N LEU A 736 12.03 -2.46 -19.51
CA LEU A 736 11.86 -1.02 -19.78
C LEU A 736 12.26 -0.18 -18.56
N THR A 737 11.94 -0.62 -17.34
CA THR A 737 12.38 0.09 -16.14
C THR A 737 13.91 0.06 -15.97
N LEU A 738 14.55 -1.08 -16.23
CA LEU A 738 16.02 -1.20 -16.22
C LEU A 738 16.69 -0.32 -17.28
N GLU A 739 16.01 -0.03 -18.39
CA GLU A 739 16.45 0.87 -19.46
C GLU A 739 16.16 2.36 -19.16
N GLY A 740 15.54 2.67 -18.01
CA GLY A 740 15.35 4.04 -17.52
C GLY A 740 13.96 4.63 -17.78
N HIS A 741 12.98 3.84 -18.20
CA HIS A 741 11.59 4.29 -18.26
C HIS A 741 10.95 4.27 -16.87
N HIS A 742 10.30 5.37 -16.47
CA HIS A 742 9.80 5.52 -15.10
C HIS A 742 8.28 5.51 -14.97
N ASN A 743 7.54 5.52 -16.09
CA ASN A 743 6.08 5.69 -16.08
C ASN A 743 5.39 4.51 -16.78
N ILE A 744 5.54 3.33 -16.19
CA ILE A 744 5.02 2.07 -16.72
C ILE A 744 3.86 1.62 -15.85
N THR A 745 2.73 1.35 -16.50
CA THR A 745 1.53 0.80 -15.88
C THR A 745 1.18 -0.53 -16.56
N VAL A 746 1.24 -1.63 -15.81
CA VAL A 746 0.76 -2.94 -16.26
C VAL A 746 -0.69 -3.10 -15.85
N ILE A 747 -1.55 -3.56 -16.76
CA ILE A 747 -2.98 -3.70 -16.51
C ILE A 747 -3.47 -5.09 -16.90
N ASP A 748 -4.28 -5.70 -16.04
CA ASP A 748 -4.82 -7.04 -16.26
C ASP A 748 -6.15 -7.22 -15.52
N ARG A 749 -6.87 -8.30 -15.81
CA ARG A 749 -8.06 -8.72 -15.08
C ARG A 749 -7.72 -9.13 -13.64
N HIS A 750 -6.51 -9.63 -13.39
CA HIS A 750 -6.05 -10.07 -12.07
C HIS A 750 -4.66 -9.54 -11.75
N MET A 751 -4.36 -9.39 -10.45
CA MET A 751 -2.97 -9.24 -10.02
C MET A 751 -2.22 -10.54 -10.35
N PRO A 752 -1.03 -10.48 -10.97
CA PRO A 752 -0.25 -11.68 -11.26
C PRO A 752 0.13 -12.40 -9.95
N PRO A 753 0.21 -13.74 -9.94
CA PRO A 753 -0.03 -14.66 -11.04
C PRO A 753 -1.51 -14.71 -11.45
N VAL A 754 -1.78 -14.54 -12.75
CA VAL A 754 -3.14 -14.48 -13.31
C VAL A 754 -3.71 -15.91 -13.36
N PRO A 755 -4.76 -16.26 -12.58
CA PRO A 755 -5.13 -17.66 -12.34
C PRO A 755 -5.52 -18.46 -13.60
N ASP A 756 -6.11 -17.80 -14.59
CA ASP A 756 -6.50 -18.39 -15.87
C ASP A 756 -5.49 -18.12 -17.01
N GLY A 757 -4.43 -17.36 -16.74
CA GLY A 757 -3.36 -17.07 -17.68
C GLY A 757 -2.45 -18.27 -17.92
N SER A 758 -1.94 -18.45 -19.13
CA SER A 758 -0.99 -19.52 -19.45
C SER A 758 0.36 -19.37 -18.74
N SER A 759 0.71 -18.17 -18.28
CA SER A 759 1.97 -17.96 -17.54
C SER A 759 1.92 -18.49 -16.11
N SER A 760 0.74 -18.80 -15.56
CA SER A 760 0.54 -19.21 -14.17
C SER A 760 0.20 -20.70 -14.10
N ASP A 761 1.05 -21.48 -13.46
CA ASP A 761 0.89 -22.93 -13.32
C ASP A 761 1.87 -23.47 -12.27
N ILE A 762 1.66 -24.70 -11.80
CA ILE A 762 2.61 -25.34 -10.88
C ILE A 762 3.89 -25.78 -11.59
N SER A 763 3.88 -25.88 -12.93
CA SER A 763 5.07 -26.28 -13.69
C SER A 763 5.03 -25.92 -15.18
N ARG A 764 6.21 -25.59 -15.73
CA ARG A 764 6.48 -25.35 -17.17
C ARG A 764 7.83 -25.95 -17.57
N VAL A 765 7.89 -26.56 -18.77
CA VAL A 765 9.10 -27.25 -19.25
C VAL A 765 10.15 -26.23 -19.69
N ILE A 766 11.38 -26.40 -19.21
CA ILE A 766 12.54 -25.61 -19.59
C ILE A 766 13.48 -26.51 -20.39
N ARG A 767 13.53 -26.30 -21.70
CA ARG A 767 14.35 -27.04 -22.66
C ARG A 767 14.82 -26.14 -23.79
N PHE A 768 15.94 -26.47 -24.43
CA PHE A 768 16.54 -25.67 -25.51
C PHE A 768 16.53 -26.34 -26.89
N ASP A 769 15.90 -27.51 -26.98
CA ASP A 769 15.87 -28.31 -28.20
C ASP A 769 14.91 -27.72 -29.23
N TYR A 770 15.45 -27.13 -30.29
CA TYR A 770 14.67 -26.61 -31.40
C TYR A 770 15.39 -26.91 -32.72
N ALA A 771 14.62 -27.26 -33.75
CA ALA A 771 15.11 -27.32 -35.11
C ALA A 771 15.52 -25.94 -35.65
N ASP A 772 14.81 -24.89 -35.23
CA ASP A 772 15.14 -23.52 -35.59
C ASP A 772 16.37 -23.02 -34.82
N SER A 773 17.34 -22.47 -35.55
CA SER A 773 18.63 -22.06 -35.00
C SER A 773 18.52 -20.90 -34.02
N ASP A 774 17.61 -19.95 -34.27
CA ASP A 774 17.46 -18.76 -33.44
C ASP A 774 16.80 -19.13 -32.12
N TYR A 775 15.73 -19.92 -32.17
CA TYR A 775 15.08 -20.43 -30.97
C TYR A 775 15.97 -21.35 -30.16
N CYS A 776 16.73 -22.24 -30.81
CA CYS A 776 17.71 -23.06 -30.11
C CYS A 776 18.72 -22.18 -29.37
N THR A 777 19.18 -21.09 -29.98
CA THR A 777 20.15 -20.17 -29.38
C THR A 777 19.56 -19.46 -28.17
N LEU A 778 18.41 -18.81 -28.38
CA LEU A 778 17.75 -18.04 -27.34
C LEU A 778 17.30 -18.93 -26.17
N ALA A 779 16.83 -20.15 -26.43
CA ALA A 779 16.38 -21.07 -25.40
C ALA A 779 17.55 -21.64 -24.59
N TYR A 780 18.71 -21.85 -25.22
CA TYR A 780 19.92 -22.25 -24.50
C TYR A 780 20.41 -21.14 -23.57
N ASP A 781 20.40 -19.88 -24.02
CA ASP A 781 20.73 -18.73 -23.19
C ASP A 781 19.74 -18.57 -22.02
N ALA A 782 18.45 -18.76 -22.27
CA ALA A 782 17.43 -18.79 -21.22
C ALA A 782 17.68 -19.93 -20.22
N TYR A 783 17.96 -21.14 -20.69
CA TYR A 783 18.28 -22.29 -19.84
C TYR A 783 19.52 -22.03 -18.97
N ARG A 784 20.56 -21.40 -19.52
CA ARG A 784 21.73 -21.00 -18.75
C ARG A 784 21.35 -20.05 -17.62
N LYS A 785 20.52 -19.03 -17.89
CA LYS A 785 20.04 -18.12 -16.84
C LYS A 785 19.19 -18.86 -15.80
N TRP A 786 18.26 -19.73 -16.22
CA TRP A 786 17.47 -20.56 -15.30
C TRP A 786 18.32 -21.43 -14.37
N SER A 787 19.37 -22.05 -14.90
CA SER A 787 20.23 -22.99 -14.17
C SER A 787 21.33 -22.33 -13.35
N GLN A 788 21.78 -21.13 -13.71
CA GLN A 788 22.94 -20.48 -13.11
C GLN A 788 22.61 -19.25 -12.25
N ASP A 789 21.50 -18.54 -12.53
CA ASP A 789 21.11 -17.35 -11.78
C ASP A 789 20.53 -17.77 -10.41
N PRO A 790 21.15 -17.38 -9.27
CA PRO A 790 20.72 -17.80 -7.94
C PRO A 790 19.27 -17.48 -7.61
N LYS A 791 18.70 -16.46 -8.24
CA LYS A 791 17.31 -16.04 -7.99
C LYS A 791 16.28 -17.09 -8.41
N TYR A 792 16.64 -18.04 -9.28
CA TYR A 792 15.74 -19.11 -9.70
C TYR A 792 15.90 -20.39 -8.85
N ARG A 793 16.72 -20.36 -7.79
CA ARG A 793 16.82 -21.46 -6.83
C ARG A 793 15.49 -21.63 -6.10
N GLY A 794 14.97 -22.86 -6.05
CA GLY A 794 13.64 -23.15 -5.50
C GLY A 794 12.47 -22.79 -6.43
N ILE A 795 12.78 -22.42 -7.69
CA ILE A 795 11.81 -22.16 -8.76
C ILE A 795 12.10 -23.08 -9.95
N PHE A 796 13.35 -23.13 -10.40
CA PHE A 796 13.80 -24.04 -11.44
C PHE A 796 14.36 -25.34 -10.82
N TYR A 797 13.90 -26.46 -11.36
CA TYR A 797 14.24 -27.80 -10.93
C TYR A 797 14.86 -28.55 -12.13
N PRO A 798 16.18 -28.79 -12.10
CA PRO A 798 16.85 -29.58 -13.12
C PRO A 798 16.25 -30.99 -13.19
N ALA A 799 15.92 -31.44 -14.39
CA ALA A 799 15.39 -32.79 -14.61
C ALA A 799 15.78 -33.29 -16.00
N HIS A 800 15.96 -34.59 -16.09
CA HIS A 800 16.11 -35.27 -17.37
C HIS A 800 14.81 -35.25 -18.14
N TYR A 801 14.90 -35.18 -19.47
CA TYR A 801 13.72 -35.26 -20.32
C TYR A 801 13.96 -36.11 -21.56
N ILE A 802 12.93 -36.86 -21.90
CA ILE A 802 12.86 -37.70 -23.10
C ILE A 802 11.90 -37.02 -24.07
N ILE A 803 12.39 -36.79 -25.29
CA ILE A 803 11.53 -36.47 -26.42
C ILE A 803 11.38 -37.74 -27.25
N ALA A 804 10.17 -38.22 -27.39
CA ALA A 804 9.82 -39.43 -28.10
C ALA A 804 8.66 -39.18 -29.08
N GLY A 805 8.48 -40.10 -30.02
CA GLY A 805 7.36 -40.14 -30.94
C GLY A 805 7.36 -41.46 -31.71
N SER A 806 6.36 -41.59 -32.57
CA SER A 806 6.20 -42.72 -33.48
C SER A 806 6.55 -42.27 -34.90
N ARG A 807 7.52 -42.95 -35.51
CA ARG A 807 7.99 -42.61 -36.86
C ARG A 807 6.98 -43.06 -37.93
N GLY A 808 6.53 -42.09 -38.72
CA GLY A 808 5.75 -42.33 -39.94
C GLY A 808 6.60 -42.72 -41.15
N SER A 809 5.96 -43.23 -42.21
CA SER A 809 6.63 -43.64 -43.44
C SER A 809 7.00 -42.44 -44.32
N SER A 810 8.29 -42.06 -44.31
CA SER A 810 9.07 -41.43 -45.41
C SER A 810 9.50 -39.94 -45.38
N ASP A 811 9.22 -39.15 -44.33
CA ASP A 811 9.82 -37.79 -44.17
C ASP A 811 10.78 -37.68 -42.99
N LYS A 812 11.76 -36.76 -43.06
CA LYS A 812 12.60 -36.39 -41.90
C LYS A 812 11.71 -35.87 -40.77
N SER A 813 11.72 -36.56 -39.63
CA SER A 813 10.87 -36.23 -38.49
C SER A 813 11.29 -34.89 -37.86
N TRP A 814 10.40 -34.31 -37.04
CA TRP A 814 10.72 -33.10 -36.28
C TRP A 814 11.93 -33.31 -35.35
N THR A 815 12.08 -34.52 -34.79
CA THR A 815 13.25 -34.92 -33.99
C THR A 815 14.53 -34.95 -34.81
N ASP A 816 14.52 -35.46 -36.05
CA ASP A 816 15.69 -35.46 -36.94
C ASP A 816 16.22 -34.02 -37.18
N LYS A 817 15.32 -33.07 -37.42
CA LYS A 817 15.68 -31.66 -37.63
C LYS A 817 16.24 -31.03 -36.34
N THR A 818 15.65 -31.38 -35.20
CA THR A 818 16.05 -30.85 -33.89
C THR A 818 17.42 -31.38 -33.48
N THR A 819 17.67 -32.69 -33.58
CA THR A 819 18.97 -33.28 -33.24
C THR A 819 20.07 -32.83 -34.19
N ALA A 820 19.78 -32.66 -35.49
CA ALA A 820 20.74 -32.09 -36.44
C ALA A 820 21.18 -30.65 -36.05
N GLN A 821 20.26 -29.84 -35.50
CA GLN A 821 20.58 -28.50 -35.01
C GLN A 821 21.38 -28.55 -33.70
N LEU A 822 21.09 -29.51 -32.81
CA LEU A 822 21.90 -29.76 -31.61
C LEU A 822 23.33 -30.21 -31.97
N ASP A 823 23.48 -31.12 -32.94
CA ASP A 823 24.77 -31.57 -33.48
C ASP A 823 25.57 -30.40 -34.05
N LYS A 824 24.93 -29.58 -34.90
CA LYS A 824 25.55 -28.39 -35.51
C LYS A 824 26.09 -27.42 -34.45
N ARG A 825 25.45 -27.35 -33.28
CA ARG A 825 25.84 -26.49 -32.16
C ARG A 825 26.66 -27.20 -31.08
N GLN A 826 26.95 -28.49 -31.26
CA GLN A 826 27.67 -29.32 -30.29
C GLN A 826 27.01 -29.32 -28.90
N LEU A 827 25.67 -29.30 -28.87
CA LEU A 827 24.89 -29.37 -27.63
C LEU A 827 24.60 -30.83 -27.26
N PRO A 828 24.64 -31.21 -25.97
CA PRO A 828 24.58 -32.61 -25.57
C PRO A 828 23.16 -33.18 -25.67
N TYR A 829 23.05 -34.36 -26.27
CA TYR A 829 21.88 -35.24 -26.20
C TYR A 829 22.33 -36.69 -26.42
N THR A 830 21.45 -37.65 -26.17
CA THR A 830 21.72 -39.08 -26.35
C THR A 830 20.57 -39.72 -27.11
N GLN A 831 20.85 -40.28 -28.28
CA GLN A 831 19.83 -41.01 -29.05
C GLN A 831 19.34 -42.24 -28.29
N LEU A 832 18.02 -42.48 -28.34
CA LEU A 832 17.40 -43.67 -27.77
C LEU A 832 16.94 -44.56 -28.93
N PRO A 833 17.56 -45.72 -29.15
CA PRO A 833 17.28 -46.56 -30.32
C PRO A 833 15.91 -47.24 -30.28
N ASN A 834 15.30 -47.37 -29.10
CA ASN A 834 13.99 -48.00 -28.91
C ASN A 834 13.43 -47.69 -27.51
N ALA A 835 12.15 -48.02 -27.28
CA ALA A 835 11.49 -47.86 -25.99
C ALA A 835 12.19 -48.64 -24.85
N ALA A 836 12.78 -49.81 -25.13
CA ALA A 836 13.49 -50.60 -24.12
C ALA A 836 14.72 -49.86 -23.57
N ALA A 837 15.46 -49.13 -24.40
CA ALA A 837 16.56 -48.27 -23.96
C ALA A 837 16.09 -47.13 -23.05
N ALA A 838 14.92 -46.53 -23.34
CA ALA A 838 14.31 -45.52 -22.48
C ALA A 838 13.94 -46.10 -21.10
N LYS A 839 13.31 -47.28 -21.06
CA LYS A 839 12.96 -47.99 -19.81
C LYS A 839 14.19 -48.47 -19.05
N GLN A 840 15.25 -48.90 -19.74
CA GLN A 840 16.51 -49.26 -19.08
C GLN A 840 17.13 -48.05 -18.36
N ARG A 841 17.04 -46.86 -18.97
CA ARG A 841 17.52 -45.63 -18.35
C ARG A 841 16.62 -45.15 -17.22
N PHE A 842 15.30 -45.29 -17.37
CA PHE A 842 14.30 -44.92 -16.38
C PHE A 842 13.31 -46.07 -16.14
N PRO A 843 13.65 -47.03 -15.27
CA PRO A 843 12.81 -48.21 -14.99
C PRO A 843 11.43 -47.87 -14.41
N ILE A 844 11.25 -46.63 -13.94
CA ILE A 844 9.98 -46.10 -13.48
C ILE A 844 8.94 -45.98 -14.62
N LEU A 845 9.38 -45.92 -15.88
CA LEU A 845 8.50 -45.91 -17.05
C LEU A 845 8.07 -47.34 -17.39
N THR A 846 6.80 -47.65 -17.15
CA THR A 846 6.26 -49.02 -17.22
C THR A 846 5.47 -49.28 -18.51
N GLY A 847 4.84 -48.26 -19.11
CA GLY A 847 3.98 -48.39 -20.30
C GLY A 847 4.75 -48.53 -21.63
N GLU A 848 4.06 -48.67 -22.76
CA GLU A 848 4.68 -49.08 -24.04
C GLU A 848 5.58 -48.03 -24.72
N LEU A 849 5.43 -46.74 -24.39
CA LEU A 849 6.17 -45.58 -24.91
C LEU A 849 6.17 -45.47 -26.46
N ALA A 850 5.43 -44.50 -27.00
CA ALA A 850 5.44 -44.05 -28.39
C ALA A 850 5.45 -45.16 -29.48
N GLN A 851 4.61 -46.19 -29.32
CA GLN A 851 4.45 -47.29 -30.29
C GLN A 851 3.39 -46.99 -31.37
N PRO A 852 3.44 -47.68 -32.53
CA PRO A 852 4.56 -48.49 -33.04
C PRO A 852 5.73 -47.60 -33.51
N ASN A 853 6.92 -48.17 -33.69
CA ASN A 853 8.09 -47.46 -34.26
C ASN A 853 8.61 -46.28 -33.42
N PHE A 854 8.99 -46.57 -32.18
CA PHE A 854 9.62 -45.60 -31.29
C PHE A 854 10.79 -44.88 -31.97
N GLU A 855 10.76 -43.55 -31.94
CA GLU A 855 11.91 -42.69 -32.16
C GLU A 855 12.02 -41.71 -31.01
N GLY A 856 13.23 -41.41 -30.55
CA GLY A 856 13.40 -40.45 -29.48
C GLY A 856 14.82 -40.30 -29.01
N TYR A 857 15.03 -39.32 -28.15
CA TYR A 857 16.32 -39.03 -27.55
C TYR A 857 16.14 -38.51 -26.12
N LEU A 858 17.21 -38.63 -25.35
CA LEU A 858 17.34 -38.12 -23.99
C LEU A 858 18.20 -36.86 -23.99
N ASN A 859 17.76 -35.85 -23.26
CA ASN A 859 18.60 -34.72 -22.92
C ASN A 859 18.65 -34.55 -21.39
N ASN A 860 19.88 -34.43 -20.87
CA ASN A 860 20.14 -34.29 -19.44
C ASN A 860 20.21 -32.83 -18.99
N SER A 861 20.21 -31.89 -19.94
CA SER A 861 20.35 -30.45 -19.71
C SER A 861 19.00 -29.76 -19.93
N GLY A 862 18.21 -29.68 -18.87
CA GLY A 862 16.89 -29.06 -18.87
C GLY A 862 16.19 -29.26 -17.54
N GLY A 863 14.87 -29.12 -17.54
CA GLY A 863 14.05 -29.40 -16.38
C GLY A 863 12.70 -28.73 -16.46
N TRP A 864 12.18 -28.34 -15.31
CA TRP A 864 10.92 -27.61 -15.22
C TRP A 864 11.04 -26.47 -14.20
N ALA A 865 10.18 -25.47 -14.34
CA ALA A 865 10.10 -24.37 -13.39
C ALA A 865 8.68 -24.26 -12.83
N ASP A 866 8.57 -23.99 -11.53
CA ASP A 866 7.32 -23.55 -10.90
C ASP A 866 6.95 -22.17 -11.45
N ALA A 867 5.94 -22.16 -12.32
CA ALA A 867 5.59 -20.96 -13.06
C ALA A 867 4.89 -19.92 -12.18
N ASN A 868 4.14 -20.35 -11.16
CA ASN A 868 3.54 -19.45 -10.20
C ASN A 868 4.60 -18.74 -9.35
N LYS A 869 5.62 -19.46 -8.86
CA LYS A 869 6.73 -18.83 -8.13
C LYS A 869 7.50 -17.86 -9.02
N ALA A 870 7.82 -18.25 -10.25
CA ALA A 870 8.54 -17.39 -11.19
C ALA A 870 7.77 -16.09 -11.51
N ILE A 871 6.46 -16.17 -11.75
CA ILE A 871 5.63 -14.99 -12.05
C ILE A 871 5.41 -14.13 -10.81
N LYS A 872 5.24 -14.72 -9.62
CA LYS A 872 5.18 -13.97 -8.35
C LYS A 872 6.46 -13.17 -8.14
N GLN A 873 7.62 -13.82 -8.25
CA GLN A 873 8.90 -13.14 -8.13
C GLN A 873 9.05 -12.02 -9.17
N LEU A 874 8.71 -12.28 -10.43
CA LEU A 874 8.83 -11.27 -11.49
C LEU A 874 7.89 -10.08 -11.27
N ARG A 875 6.68 -10.30 -10.74
CA ARG A 875 5.78 -9.22 -10.30
C ARG A 875 6.43 -8.40 -9.18
N ASP A 876 6.96 -9.06 -8.15
CA ASP A 876 7.54 -8.39 -6.99
C ASP A 876 8.75 -7.53 -7.40
N GLU A 877 9.60 -8.06 -8.28
CA GLU A 877 10.69 -7.30 -8.90
C GLU A 877 10.18 -6.08 -9.70
N CYS A 878 9.03 -6.18 -10.39
CA CYS A 878 8.44 -5.03 -11.08
C CYS A 878 7.92 -3.98 -10.10
N LEU A 879 7.28 -4.41 -9.00
CA LEU A 879 6.78 -3.52 -7.95
C LEU A 879 7.93 -2.77 -7.26
N GLU A 880 9.01 -3.48 -6.92
CA GLU A 880 10.23 -2.89 -6.34
C GLU A 880 10.90 -1.86 -7.27
N LEU A 881 10.77 -2.05 -8.58
CA LEU A 881 11.25 -1.13 -9.60
C LEU A 881 10.29 0.05 -9.88
N GLY A 882 9.13 0.11 -9.20
CA GLY A 882 8.17 1.21 -9.33
C GLY A 882 7.16 1.08 -10.48
N VAL A 883 6.98 -0.12 -11.03
CA VAL A 883 5.92 -0.41 -12.02
C VAL A 883 4.55 -0.39 -11.32
N SER A 884 3.58 0.36 -11.87
CA SER A 884 2.21 0.40 -11.35
C SER A 884 1.33 -0.72 -11.92
N PHE A 885 0.37 -1.25 -11.15
CA PHE A 885 -0.43 -2.42 -11.55
C PHE A 885 -1.94 -2.23 -11.41
N ILE A 886 -2.68 -2.03 -12.50
CA ILE A 886 -4.16 -1.92 -12.44
C ILE A 886 -4.81 -3.27 -12.67
N ALA A 887 -5.54 -3.77 -11.67
CA ALA A 887 -6.20 -5.08 -11.71
C ALA A 887 -7.74 -5.00 -11.57
N GLY A 888 -8.41 -6.14 -11.68
CA GLY A 888 -9.86 -6.24 -11.51
C GLY A 888 -10.64 -5.56 -12.64
N ARG A 889 -11.84 -5.03 -12.34
CA ARG A 889 -12.67 -4.36 -13.35
C ARG A 889 -11.98 -3.14 -13.97
N ALA A 890 -11.17 -2.42 -13.19
CA ALA A 890 -10.42 -1.26 -13.68
C ALA A 890 -9.23 -1.66 -14.57
N GLY A 891 -8.67 -2.86 -14.39
CA GLY A 891 -7.61 -3.43 -15.25
C GLY A 891 -8.13 -4.30 -16.39
N THR A 892 -9.43 -4.61 -16.42
CA THR A 892 -10.05 -5.41 -17.48
C THR A 892 -10.31 -4.55 -18.71
N ILE A 893 -9.58 -4.79 -19.78
CA ILE A 893 -9.69 -4.02 -21.02
C ILE A 893 -10.78 -4.57 -21.92
N ILE A 894 -11.58 -3.67 -22.48
CA ILE A 894 -12.70 -3.98 -23.39
C ILE A 894 -12.56 -3.29 -24.75
N GLY A 895 -11.50 -2.50 -24.95
CA GLY A 895 -11.21 -1.88 -26.24
C GLY A 895 -10.28 -0.68 -26.13
N PHE A 896 -10.17 0.06 -27.22
CA PHE A 896 -9.29 1.23 -27.36
C PHE A 896 -10.09 2.48 -27.71
N ASP A 897 -9.56 3.64 -27.32
CA ASP A 897 -9.97 4.95 -27.80
C ASP A 897 -8.86 5.54 -28.67
N SER A 898 -9.11 5.62 -29.97
CA SER A 898 -8.14 5.99 -30.99
C SER A 898 -8.70 7.05 -31.91
N ASP A 899 -7.83 7.95 -32.40
CA ASP A 899 -8.23 8.96 -33.36
C ASP A 899 -8.33 8.43 -34.80
N ALA A 900 -8.77 9.28 -35.73
CA ALA A 900 -8.92 8.96 -37.15
C ALA A 900 -7.59 8.58 -37.84
N ASN A 901 -6.44 8.84 -37.21
CA ASN A 901 -5.12 8.52 -37.73
C ASN A 901 -4.55 7.22 -37.14
N GLY A 902 -5.33 6.47 -36.35
CA GLY A 902 -4.91 5.24 -35.69
C GLY A 902 -3.98 5.47 -34.51
N VAL A 903 -4.00 6.65 -33.87
CA VAL A 903 -3.24 6.89 -32.63
C VAL A 903 -4.15 6.63 -31.44
N ILE A 904 -3.78 5.66 -30.59
CA ILE A 904 -4.49 5.34 -29.36
C ILE A 904 -4.18 6.42 -28.33
N LYS A 905 -5.22 6.98 -27.70
CA LYS A 905 -5.10 7.94 -26.60
C LYS A 905 -5.32 7.27 -25.24
N ALA A 906 -6.19 6.26 -25.20
CA ALA A 906 -6.51 5.53 -24.00
C ALA A 906 -7.01 4.10 -24.29
N VAL A 907 -6.93 3.23 -23.28
CA VAL A 907 -7.65 1.95 -23.26
C VAL A 907 -8.97 2.12 -22.51
N LYS A 908 -10.02 1.43 -22.98
CA LYS A 908 -11.34 1.37 -22.35
C LYS A 908 -11.39 0.19 -21.39
N THR A 909 -11.89 0.42 -20.17
CA THR A 909 -11.93 -0.59 -19.10
C THR A 909 -13.36 -1.01 -18.79
N ALA A 910 -13.55 -2.22 -18.23
CA ALA A 910 -14.85 -2.71 -17.78
C ALA A 910 -15.42 -1.94 -16.56
N ALA A 911 -14.61 -1.08 -15.93
CA ALA A 911 -15.06 -0.12 -14.93
C ALA A 911 -15.64 1.17 -15.55
N GLY A 912 -15.48 1.38 -16.86
CA GLY A 912 -15.92 2.57 -17.58
C GLY A 912 -14.91 3.73 -17.57
N THR A 913 -13.92 3.70 -16.67
CA THR A 913 -12.87 4.74 -16.60
C THR A 913 -11.74 4.42 -17.58
N PRO A 914 -11.44 5.28 -18.58
CA PRO A 914 -10.37 5.05 -19.53
C PRO A 914 -8.99 5.31 -18.91
N ILE A 915 -7.96 4.57 -19.37
CA ILE A 915 -6.57 4.74 -18.93
C ILE A 915 -5.76 5.32 -20.09
N PHE A 916 -5.22 6.52 -19.90
CA PHE A 916 -4.46 7.25 -20.91
C PHE A 916 -2.98 6.85 -20.93
N GLY A 917 -2.39 6.82 -22.12
CA GLY A 917 -0.99 6.47 -22.34
C GLY A 917 -0.45 7.07 -23.63
N ASP A 918 0.88 7.17 -23.72
CA ASP A 918 1.58 7.62 -24.93
C ASP A 918 1.92 6.41 -25.83
N HIS A 919 2.31 5.30 -25.20
CA HIS A 919 2.62 4.03 -25.86
C HIS A 919 1.87 2.88 -25.19
N PHE A 920 1.34 1.97 -25.99
CA PHE A 920 0.57 0.83 -25.52
C PHE A 920 1.26 -0.46 -25.95
N ILE A 921 1.38 -1.42 -25.04
CA ILE A 921 1.96 -2.74 -25.31
C ILE A 921 0.89 -3.79 -25.07
N LEU A 922 0.41 -4.43 -26.12
CA LEU A 922 -0.55 -5.53 -26.04
C LEU A 922 0.18 -6.86 -25.80
N ALA A 923 0.10 -7.34 -24.56
CA ALA A 923 0.68 -8.60 -24.09
C ALA A 923 -0.37 -9.52 -23.42
N ALA A 924 -1.63 -9.43 -23.87
CA ALA A 924 -2.80 -10.06 -23.25
C ALA A 924 -2.98 -11.55 -23.59
N GLY A 925 -1.97 -12.22 -24.15
CA GLY A 925 -2.03 -13.63 -24.52
C GLY A 925 -3.25 -13.98 -25.37
N ALA A 926 -4.00 -15.02 -24.99
CA ALA A 926 -5.19 -15.49 -25.69
C ALA A 926 -6.35 -14.47 -25.76
N TRP A 927 -6.36 -13.46 -24.90
CA TRP A 927 -7.40 -12.42 -24.92
C TRP A 927 -7.10 -11.31 -25.93
N ALA A 928 -5.89 -11.24 -26.49
CA ALA A 928 -5.54 -10.23 -27.49
C ALA A 928 -6.47 -10.29 -28.73
N SER A 929 -6.89 -11.49 -29.13
CA SER A 929 -7.79 -11.73 -30.27
C SER A 929 -9.17 -11.08 -30.11
N GLY A 930 -9.62 -10.83 -28.87
CA GLY A 930 -10.88 -10.12 -28.60
C GLY A 930 -10.74 -8.59 -28.57
N LEU A 931 -9.51 -8.07 -28.53
CA LEU A 931 -9.21 -6.66 -28.33
C LEU A 931 -8.81 -5.93 -29.61
N VAL A 932 -8.04 -6.58 -30.49
CA VAL A 932 -7.60 -6.01 -31.78
C VAL A 932 -7.71 -7.04 -32.90
N PRO A 933 -7.93 -6.61 -34.16
CA PRO A 933 -7.89 -7.51 -35.31
C PRO A 933 -6.53 -8.21 -35.41
N THR A 934 -6.52 -9.54 -35.47
CA THR A 934 -5.26 -10.29 -35.55
C THR A 934 -4.88 -10.71 -36.96
N TYR A 935 -5.73 -10.48 -37.97
CA TYR A 935 -5.45 -10.77 -39.38
C TYR A 935 -4.96 -12.19 -39.67
N ASN A 936 -5.46 -13.18 -38.90
CA ASN A 936 -4.96 -14.56 -38.90
C ASN A 936 -3.44 -14.68 -38.63
N SER A 937 -2.79 -13.65 -38.09
CA SER A 937 -1.44 -13.77 -37.52
C SER A 937 -1.44 -14.63 -36.26
N THR A 938 -2.55 -14.65 -35.52
CA THR A 938 -2.73 -15.49 -34.32
C THR A 938 -4.13 -16.08 -34.25
N ILE A 939 -4.23 -17.26 -33.64
CA ILE A 939 -5.48 -17.87 -33.20
C ILE A 939 -5.37 -18.29 -31.74
N SER A 940 -6.39 -18.02 -30.93
CA SER A 940 -6.41 -18.49 -29.54
C SER A 940 -6.85 -19.95 -29.49
N THR A 941 -6.04 -20.81 -28.86
CA THR A 941 -6.33 -22.24 -28.71
C THR A 941 -6.25 -22.65 -27.25
N ALA A 942 -7.12 -23.58 -26.86
CA ALA A 942 -7.12 -24.23 -25.57
C ALA A 942 -6.44 -25.59 -25.64
N GLN A 943 -5.66 -25.92 -24.61
CA GLN A 943 -4.99 -27.20 -24.45
C GLN A 943 -5.41 -27.90 -23.15
N ALA A 944 -5.48 -29.22 -23.19
CA ALA A 944 -5.90 -30.02 -22.05
C ALA A 944 -4.76 -30.21 -21.04
N LEU A 945 -5.07 -30.04 -19.76
CA LEU A 945 -4.22 -30.31 -18.61
C LEU A 945 -4.91 -31.31 -17.70
N GLY A 946 -4.15 -32.25 -17.13
CA GLY A 946 -4.61 -33.19 -16.11
C GLY A 946 -3.71 -33.15 -14.87
N PHE A 947 -4.30 -33.37 -13.71
CA PHE A 947 -3.65 -33.35 -12.41
C PHE A 947 -4.10 -34.56 -11.59
N LEU A 948 -3.15 -35.31 -11.06
CA LEU A 948 -3.37 -36.42 -10.14
C LEU A 948 -2.73 -36.10 -8.79
N ARG A 949 -3.49 -36.27 -7.72
CA ARG A 949 -2.95 -36.30 -6.36
C ARG A 949 -2.20 -37.61 -6.14
N LEU A 950 -0.96 -37.52 -5.70
CA LEU A 950 -0.15 -38.67 -5.34
C LEU A 950 -0.16 -38.87 -3.81
N THR A 951 -0.16 -40.13 -3.39
CA THR A 951 0.10 -40.50 -1.99
C THR A 951 1.57 -40.27 -1.64
N GLU A 952 1.93 -40.25 -0.35
CA GLU A 952 3.32 -40.10 0.07
C GLU A 952 4.24 -41.21 -0.48
N ALA A 953 3.75 -42.45 -0.52
CA ALA A 953 4.48 -43.58 -1.09
C ALA A 953 4.73 -43.38 -2.59
N GLU A 954 3.77 -42.82 -3.31
CA GLU A 954 3.89 -42.51 -4.74
C GLU A 954 4.79 -41.31 -5.00
N MET A 955 4.74 -40.27 -4.15
CA MET A 955 5.69 -39.16 -4.20
C MET A 955 7.13 -39.66 -4.09
N LYS A 956 7.38 -40.64 -3.22
CA LYS A 956 8.70 -41.31 -3.11
C LYS A 956 9.01 -42.17 -4.34
N LYS A 957 8.05 -42.97 -4.82
CA LYS A 957 8.21 -43.86 -5.98
C LYS A 957 8.56 -43.07 -7.26
N TYR A 958 7.87 -41.95 -7.50
CA TYR A 958 7.99 -41.15 -8.73
C TYR A 958 8.95 -39.96 -8.59
N LYS A 959 9.75 -39.88 -7.52
CA LYS A 959 10.67 -38.76 -7.26
C LYS A 959 11.63 -38.49 -8.42
N GLU A 960 12.11 -39.55 -9.08
CA GLU A 960 13.05 -39.47 -10.21
C GLU A 960 12.36 -39.63 -11.58
N LEU A 961 11.04 -39.44 -11.65
CA LEU A 961 10.30 -39.49 -12.91
C LEU A 961 10.83 -38.43 -13.88
N PRO A 962 11.28 -38.80 -15.09
CA PRO A 962 11.71 -37.81 -16.08
C PRO A 962 10.52 -37.04 -16.64
N ILE A 963 10.80 -35.90 -17.29
CA ILE A 963 9.84 -35.30 -18.21
C ILE A 963 9.80 -36.18 -19.46
N TYR A 964 8.66 -36.79 -19.75
CA TYR A 964 8.40 -37.53 -20.96
C TYR A 964 7.52 -36.68 -21.87
N VAL A 965 7.90 -36.57 -23.14
CA VAL A 965 7.14 -35.88 -24.19
C VAL A 965 6.97 -36.84 -25.35
N ASN A 966 5.73 -37.12 -25.74
CA ASN A 966 5.41 -37.75 -27.01
C ASN A 966 4.93 -36.69 -28.00
N TYR A 967 5.78 -36.28 -28.94
CA TYR A 967 5.41 -35.21 -29.88
C TYR A 967 4.39 -35.68 -30.93
N SER A 968 4.29 -36.98 -31.23
CA SER A 968 3.31 -37.51 -32.19
C SER A 968 1.88 -37.37 -31.67
N THR A 969 1.67 -37.41 -30.36
CA THR A 969 0.35 -37.23 -29.71
C THR A 969 0.18 -35.83 -29.09
N GLY A 970 1.30 -35.14 -28.88
CA GLY A 970 1.42 -33.89 -28.13
C GLY A 970 1.47 -34.09 -26.61
N TRP A 971 1.40 -35.32 -26.10
CA TRP A 971 1.29 -35.57 -24.66
C TRP A 971 2.62 -35.35 -23.93
N PHE A 972 2.58 -34.80 -22.72
CA PHE A 972 3.75 -34.68 -21.86
C PHE A 972 3.41 -34.60 -20.36
N ASN A 973 4.38 -34.93 -19.50
CA ASN A 973 4.26 -34.79 -18.05
C ASN A 973 5.31 -33.86 -17.43
N PHE A 974 5.19 -33.71 -16.12
CA PHE A 974 6.20 -33.15 -15.23
C PHE A 974 6.55 -34.17 -14.14
N PRO A 975 7.74 -34.08 -13.53
CA PRO A 975 8.02 -34.75 -12.27
C PRO A 975 7.01 -34.30 -11.19
N PRO A 976 6.76 -35.12 -10.15
CA PRO A 976 5.87 -34.75 -9.05
C PRO A 976 6.26 -33.42 -8.40
N HIS A 977 5.26 -32.57 -8.16
CA HIS A 977 5.47 -31.27 -7.54
C HIS A 977 5.41 -31.39 -6.01
N GLU A 978 6.55 -31.21 -5.33
CA GLU A 978 6.67 -31.43 -3.89
C GLU A 978 5.67 -30.62 -3.06
N ASP A 979 5.52 -29.30 -3.28
CA ASP A 979 4.63 -28.48 -2.44
C ASP A 979 3.13 -28.78 -2.61
N THR A 980 2.74 -29.47 -3.69
CA THR A 980 1.32 -29.73 -3.99
C THR A 980 0.98 -31.21 -4.00
N ASN A 981 1.96 -32.11 -3.92
CA ASN A 981 1.79 -33.55 -4.09
C ASN A 981 1.03 -33.91 -5.39
N MET A 982 1.22 -33.11 -6.45
CA MET A 982 0.53 -33.30 -7.73
C MET A 982 1.47 -33.83 -8.81
N LEU A 983 1.01 -34.84 -9.54
CA LEU A 983 1.53 -35.18 -10.86
C LEU A 983 0.70 -34.46 -11.92
N LYS A 984 1.36 -33.60 -12.70
CA LYS A 984 0.73 -32.88 -13.82
C LYS A 984 1.14 -33.48 -15.15
N PHE A 985 0.19 -33.55 -16.06
CA PHE A 985 0.39 -33.90 -17.46
C PHE A 985 -0.54 -33.06 -18.34
N ALA A 986 -0.22 -33.02 -19.63
CA ALA A 986 -0.86 -32.11 -20.56
C ALA A 986 -0.73 -32.61 -22.00
N VAL A 987 -1.53 -32.01 -22.88
CA VAL A 987 -1.51 -32.27 -24.31
C VAL A 987 -1.22 -30.97 -25.05
N HIS A 988 -0.06 -30.90 -25.69
CA HIS A 988 0.35 -29.86 -26.62
C HIS A 988 0.05 -30.30 -28.06
N GLY A 989 -1.24 -30.30 -28.42
CA GLY A 989 -1.70 -30.65 -29.76
C GLY A 989 -2.27 -29.44 -30.51
N TRP A 990 -3.07 -29.71 -31.55
CA TRP A 990 -3.75 -28.67 -32.31
C TRP A 990 -4.81 -27.89 -31.50
N GLY A 991 -5.33 -28.50 -30.44
CA GLY A 991 -6.15 -27.86 -29.41
C GLY A 991 -7.59 -27.60 -29.81
N TYR A 992 -8.25 -26.76 -29.00
CA TYR A 992 -9.65 -26.41 -29.15
C TYR A 992 -9.84 -24.90 -29.37
N THR A 993 -10.78 -24.54 -30.24
CA THR A 993 -11.20 -23.15 -30.44
C THR A 993 -12.56 -22.86 -29.79
N ARG A 994 -12.83 -21.58 -29.57
CA ARG A 994 -14.11 -21.10 -29.07
C ARG A 994 -14.46 -19.80 -29.76
N ALA A 995 -15.40 -19.87 -30.70
CA ALA A 995 -16.09 -18.71 -31.22
C ALA A 995 -16.80 -17.95 -30.08
N PRO A 996 -16.74 -16.61 -30.07
CA PRO A 996 -17.34 -15.78 -29.03
C PRO A 996 -18.87 -15.92 -29.01
N SER A 997 -19.46 -15.75 -27.83
CA SER A 997 -20.91 -15.55 -27.67
C SER A 997 -21.25 -14.05 -27.65
N GLU A 998 -22.52 -13.70 -27.87
CA GLU A 998 -23.00 -12.31 -27.81
C GLU A 998 -22.65 -11.62 -26.47
N SER A 999 -22.60 -12.41 -25.39
CA SER A 999 -22.28 -11.96 -24.02
C SER A 999 -20.81 -11.60 -23.79
N ASP A 1000 -19.88 -11.98 -24.68
CA ASP A 1000 -18.44 -11.82 -24.42
C ASP A 1000 -17.94 -10.36 -24.56
N ASN A 1001 -18.78 -9.43 -25.04
CA ASN A 1001 -18.50 -7.99 -25.18
C ASN A 1001 -17.10 -7.67 -25.76
N ASN A 1002 -16.68 -8.43 -26.77
CA ASN A 1002 -15.39 -8.24 -27.44
C ASN A 1002 -15.42 -7.01 -28.37
N ALA A 1003 -14.27 -6.35 -28.50
CA ALA A 1003 -14.09 -5.25 -29.46
C ALA A 1003 -14.14 -5.76 -30.90
N VAL A 1004 -13.59 -6.97 -31.13
CA VAL A 1004 -13.64 -7.67 -32.42
C VAL A 1004 -14.79 -8.67 -32.39
N LYS A 1005 -15.73 -8.56 -33.34
CA LYS A 1005 -17.01 -9.31 -33.32
C LYS A 1005 -17.06 -10.53 -34.23
N SER A 1006 -16.20 -10.63 -35.25
CA SER A 1006 -16.33 -11.64 -36.30
C SER A 1006 -15.14 -12.61 -36.36
N ASN A 1007 -15.44 -13.91 -36.49
CA ASN A 1007 -14.50 -14.98 -36.86
C ASN A 1007 -13.24 -15.11 -36.00
N ILE A 1008 -13.36 -14.85 -34.69
CA ILE A 1008 -12.25 -15.02 -33.73
C ILE A 1008 -12.46 -16.22 -32.82
N SER A 1009 -11.37 -16.84 -32.37
CA SER A 1009 -11.38 -17.74 -31.22
C SER A 1009 -10.93 -16.96 -29.99
N VAL A 1010 -11.68 -17.02 -28.90
CA VAL A 1010 -11.37 -16.31 -27.65
C VAL A 1010 -11.72 -17.13 -26.40
N PRO A 1011 -10.94 -17.00 -25.31
CA PRO A 1011 -11.31 -17.58 -24.02
C PRO A 1011 -12.64 -17.01 -23.50
N PRO A 1012 -13.29 -17.69 -22.53
CA PRO A 1012 -14.49 -17.15 -21.88
C PRO A 1012 -14.26 -15.77 -21.23
N ALA A 1013 -15.22 -14.85 -21.37
CA ALA A 1013 -15.11 -13.49 -20.83
C ALA A 1013 -15.13 -13.46 -19.28
N VAL A 1014 -15.91 -14.33 -18.63
CA VAL A 1014 -16.05 -14.42 -17.17
C VAL A 1014 -15.21 -15.59 -16.63
N SER A 1015 -13.90 -15.45 -16.65
CA SER A 1015 -12.99 -16.44 -16.11
C SER A 1015 -12.17 -15.82 -14.98
N ARG A 1016 -12.49 -16.20 -13.74
CA ARG A 1016 -11.69 -15.87 -12.54
C ARG A 1016 -10.58 -16.89 -12.30
N GLU A 1017 -10.75 -18.10 -12.83
CA GLU A 1017 -9.85 -19.24 -12.72
C GLU A 1017 -10.13 -20.26 -13.84
N ARG A 1018 -9.21 -21.21 -14.05
CA ARG A 1018 -9.46 -22.30 -15.01
C ARG A 1018 -10.52 -23.24 -14.45
N LYS A 1019 -11.65 -23.38 -15.16
CA LYS A 1019 -12.69 -24.35 -14.81
C LYS A 1019 -12.14 -25.78 -14.81
N ASN A 1020 -12.62 -26.58 -13.87
CA ASN A 1020 -12.34 -28.01 -13.79
C ASN A 1020 -13.15 -28.78 -14.84
N PHE A 1021 -12.83 -28.55 -16.11
CA PHE A 1021 -13.50 -29.14 -17.24
C PHE A 1021 -12.54 -29.29 -18.42
N VAL A 1022 -12.64 -30.43 -19.11
CA VAL A 1022 -12.12 -30.68 -20.46
C VAL A 1022 -13.14 -31.48 -21.28
N PRO A 1023 -13.14 -31.36 -22.62
CA PRO A 1023 -13.89 -32.27 -23.49
C PRO A 1023 -13.56 -33.75 -23.27
N VAL A 1024 -14.50 -34.63 -23.59
CA VAL A 1024 -14.34 -36.09 -23.39
C VAL A 1024 -13.16 -36.64 -24.20
N ASP A 1025 -12.98 -36.17 -25.44
CA ASP A 1025 -11.84 -36.51 -26.29
C ASP A 1025 -10.51 -35.98 -25.72
N ALA A 1026 -10.51 -34.82 -25.06
CA ALA A 1026 -9.34 -34.32 -24.32
C ALA A 1026 -9.01 -35.18 -23.11
N GLU A 1027 -10.00 -35.57 -22.30
CA GLU A 1027 -9.79 -36.44 -21.15
C GLU A 1027 -9.24 -37.79 -21.58
N GLN A 1028 -9.80 -38.39 -22.64
CA GLN A 1028 -9.32 -39.65 -23.18
C GLN A 1028 -7.85 -39.56 -23.60
N ARG A 1029 -7.45 -38.51 -24.32
CA ARG A 1029 -6.05 -38.29 -24.70
C ARG A 1029 -5.12 -38.13 -23.49
N LEU A 1030 -5.57 -37.45 -22.44
CA LEU A 1030 -4.82 -37.32 -21.20
C LEU A 1030 -4.60 -38.70 -20.55
N ARG A 1031 -5.64 -39.55 -20.52
CA ARG A 1031 -5.56 -40.93 -20.00
C ARG A 1031 -4.70 -41.83 -20.86
N ASP A 1032 -4.79 -41.72 -22.18
CA ASP A 1032 -4.02 -42.57 -23.10
C ASP A 1032 -2.52 -42.31 -23.00
N GLY A 1033 -2.10 -41.05 -22.95
CA GLY A 1033 -0.68 -40.75 -22.72
C GLY A 1033 -0.21 -41.09 -21.31
N LEU A 1034 -1.10 -41.00 -20.30
CA LEU A 1034 -0.77 -41.49 -18.97
C LEU A 1034 -0.62 -43.02 -18.97
N ARG A 1035 -1.45 -43.75 -19.72
CA ARG A 1035 -1.34 -45.20 -19.91
C ARG A 1035 -0.08 -45.58 -20.67
N GLU A 1036 0.33 -44.77 -21.63
CA GLU A 1036 1.56 -44.96 -22.38
C GLU A 1036 2.81 -44.84 -21.48
N MET A 1037 2.79 -43.94 -20.50
CA MET A 1037 3.92 -43.67 -19.59
C MET A 1037 3.88 -44.52 -18.30
N LEU A 1038 2.74 -44.51 -17.60
CA LEU A 1038 2.45 -45.11 -16.30
C LEU A 1038 1.05 -45.76 -16.29
N PRO A 1039 0.87 -46.96 -16.90
CA PRO A 1039 -0.40 -47.68 -16.95
C PRO A 1039 -1.13 -47.79 -15.62
N GLU A 1040 -0.39 -47.96 -14.51
CA GLU A 1040 -0.96 -48.13 -13.18
C GLU A 1040 -1.72 -46.88 -12.65
N LEU A 1041 -1.52 -45.71 -13.27
CA LEU A 1041 -2.20 -44.47 -12.89
C LEU A 1041 -3.30 -44.05 -13.87
N ALA A 1042 -3.39 -44.68 -15.05
CA ALA A 1042 -4.20 -44.20 -16.18
C ALA A 1042 -5.70 -44.09 -15.89
N ASP A 1043 -6.23 -45.05 -15.13
CA ASP A 1043 -7.67 -45.14 -14.83
C ASP A 1043 -8.04 -44.45 -13.51
N ARG A 1044 -7.06 -43.82 -12.82
CA ARG A 1044 -7.32 -43.04 -11.61
C ARG A 1044 -8.15 -41.80 -11.95
N ALA A 1045 -9.05 -41.41 -11.05
CA ALA A 1045 -9.79 -40.16 -11.17
C ALA A 1045 -8.81 -38.97 -11.12
N PHE A 1046 -8.93 -38.04 -12.07
CA PHE A 1046 -8.16 -36.80 -12.04
C PHE A 1046 -8.67 -35.93 -10.90
N GLU A 1047 -7.77 -35.38 -10.08
CA GLU A 1047 -8.15 -34.35 -9.11
C GLU A 1047 -8.68 -33.13 -9.85
N ARG A 1048 -8.01 -32.80 -10.96
CA ARG A 1048 -8.38 -31.68 -11.80
C ARG A 1048 -8.06 -31.97 -13.25
N ALA A 1049 -8.96 -31.56 -14.14
CA ALA A 1049 -8.73 -31.46 -15.56
C ALA A 1049 -9.17 -30.08 -16.03
N ALA A 1050 -8.32 -29.37 -16.78
CA ALA A 1050 -8.63 -27.99 -17.16
C ALA A 1050 -8.10 -27.63 -18.54
N LEU A 1051 -8.77 -26.69 -19.20
CA LEU A 1051 -8.29 -26.06 -20.43
C LEU A 1051 -7.38 -24.85 -20.13
N CYS A 1052 -6.23 -24.80 -20.80
CA CYS A 1052 -5.27 -23.69 -20.74
C CYS A 1052 -5.21 -22.98 -22.08
N TRP A 1053 -5.44 -21.66 -22.09
CA TRP A 1053 -5.52 -20.85 -23.30
C TRP A 1053 -4.22 -20.11 -23.61
N TYR A 1054 -3.78 -20.17 -24.87
CA TYR A 1054 -2.71 -19.32 -25.41
C TYR A 1054 -2.98 -19.04 -26.90
N THR A 1055 -2.06 -18.33 -27.57
CA THR A 1055 -2.15 -18.05 -29.01
C THR A 1055 -1.14 -18.87 -29.80
N ASP A 1056 -1.57 -19.39 -30.94
CA ASP A 1056 -0.74 -20.01 -31.96
C ASP A 1056 -0.56 -19.06 -33.15
N THR A 1057 0.64 -19.04 -33.71
CA THR A 1057 0.95 -18.37 -34.98
C THR A 1057 1.11 -19.37 -36.12
N PRO A 1058 0.96 -18.96 -37.39
CA PRO A 1058 1.12 -19.81 -38.56
C PRO A 1058 2.39 -20.67 -38.58
N THR A 1059 3.51 -20.09 -38.14
CA THR A 1059 4.84 -20.69 -38.17
C THR A 1059 5.34 -21.14 -36.80
N GLY A 1060 4.61 -20.87 -35.72
CA GLY A 1060 5.06 -21.09 -34.35
C GLY A 1060 6.00 -20.01 -33.81
N ASP A 1061 6.27 -18.95 -34.58
CA ASP A 1061 7.10 -17.82 -34.17
C ASP A 1061 6.37 -16.86 -33.21
N PHE A 1062 7.13 -16.07 -32.45
CA PHE A 1062 6.60 -14.97 -31.63
C PHE A 1062 6.15 -13.80 -32.50
N ILE A 1063 5.32 -12.92 -31.93
CA ILE A 1063 5.03 -11.61 -32.51
C ILE A 1063 5.56 -10.53 -31.57
N MET A 1064 6.47 -9.71 -32.09
CA MET A 1064 7.09 -8.56 -31.42
C MET A 1064 7.20 -7.40 -32.41
N ASP A 1065 6.06 -6.76 -32.70
CA ASP A 1065 6.01 -5.68 -33.69
C ASP A 1065 4.84 -4.71 -33.43
N TYR A 1066 4.87 -3.55 -34.08
CA TYR A 1066 3.79 -2.59 -34.03
C TYR A 1066 2.56 -3.09 -34.80
N HIS A 1067 1.38 -2.86 -34.23
CA HIS A 1067 0.12 -3.19 -34.87
C HIS A 1067 -0.06 -2.36 -36.15
N PRO A 1068 -0.50 -2.96 -37.27
CA PRO A 1068 -0.57 -2.26 -38.55
C PRO A 1068 -1.53 -1.08 -38.57
N ASP A 1069 -2.60 -1.14 -37.78
CA ASP A 1069 -3.64 -0.10 -37.76
C ASP A 1069 -3.45 0.92 -36.62
N TYR A 1070 -2.60 0.62 -35.64
CA TYR A 1070 -2.42 1.46 -34.46
C TYR A 1070 -0.95 1.87 -34.31
N LYS A 1071 -0.66 3.14 -34.56
CA LYS A 1071 0.72 3.66 -34.69
C LYS A 1071 1.56 3.54 -33.42
N ASN A 1072 0.91 3.56 -32.25
CA ASN A 1072 1.54 3.51 -30.93
C ASN A 1072 1.13 2.26 -30.12
N LEU A 1073 0.65 1.21 -30.79
CA LEU A 1073 0.39 -0.09 -30.17
C LEU A 1073 1.47 -1.09 -30.60
N PHE A 1074 2.27 -1.55 -29.65
CA PHE A 1074 3.21 -2.64 -29.85
C PHE A 1074 2.56 -3.97 -29.41
N VAL A 1075 2.71 -5.04 -30.17
CA VAL A 1075 2.15 -6.36 -29.86
C VAL A 1075 3.29 -7.29 -29.44
N GLY A 1076 3.19 -7.82 -28.23
CA GLY A 1076 4.06 -8.86 -27.69
C GLY A 1076 3.27 -10.13 -27.41
N GLY A 1077 3.34 -11.12 -28.29
CA GLY A 1077 2.51 -12.31 -28.20
C GLY A 1077 2.96 -13.43 -29.13
N GLY A 1078 1.98 -14.21 -29.62
CA GLY A 1078 2.27 -15.38 -30.46
C GLY A 1078 3.09 -16.45 -29.75
N GLY A 1079 2.82 -16.67 -28.45
CA GLY A 1079 3.69 -17.51 -27.62
C GLY A 1079 3.70 -18.99 -27.99
N SER A 1080 2.79 -19.44 -28.87
CA SER A 1080 2.69 -20.75 -29.52
C SER A 1080 2.93 -21.95 -28.59
N GLY A 1081 2.54 -21.80 -27.33
CA GLY A 1081 2.71 -22.79 -26.25
C GLY A 1081 4.15 -22.96 -25.71
N HIS A 1082 5.13 -22.16 -26.13
CA HIS A 1082 6.54 -22.33 -25.77
C HIS A 1082 7.24 -21.10 -25.15
N ALA A 1083 6.61 -19.92 -25.12
CA ALA A 1083 7.24 -18.67 -24.66
C ALA A 1083 7.73 -18.65 -23.20
N PHE A 1084 7.09 -19.39 -22.27
CA PHE A 1084 7.42 -19.27 -20.83
C PHE A 1084 8.88 -19.55 -20.51
N LYS A 1085 9.50 -20.53 -21.18
CA LYS A 1085 10.89 -20.91 -20.92
C LYS A 1085 11.90 -19.81 -21.25
N PHE A 1086 11.50 -18.83 -22.05
CA PHE A 1086 12.30 -17.67 -22.43
C PHE A 1086 12.21 -16.52 -21.43
N LEU A 1087 11.44 -16.65 -20.33
CA LEU A 1087 11.26 -15.61 -19.30
C LEU A 1087 12.56 -14.85 -18.94
N PRO A 1088 13.73 -15.49 -18.74
CA PRO A 1088 14.96 -14.78 -18.37
C PRO A 1088 15.57 -13.87 -19.45
N VAL A 1089 15.13 -13.99 -20.71
CA VAL A 1089 15.68 -13.26 -21.87
C VAL A 1089 14.59 -12.55 -22.69
N LEU A 1090 13.31 -12.80 -22.40
CA LEU A 1090 12.18 -12.31 -23.19
C LEU A 1090 12.03 -10.79 -23.15
N GLY A 1091 12.30 -10.18 -22.00
CA GLY A 1091 12.23 -8.72 -21.82
C GLY A 1091 13.21 -7.98 -22.73
N GLU A 1092 14.46 -8.46 -22.82
CA GLU A 1092 15.49 -7.90 -23.71
C GLU A 1092 15.07 -8.01 -25.19
N CYS A 1093 14.42 -9.10 -25.58
CA CYS A 1093 13.91 -9.26 -26.95
C CYS A 1093 12.81 -8.23 -27.25
N MET A 1094 11.87 -8.07 -26.32
CA MET A 1094 10.75 -7.14 -26.43
C MET A 1094 11.22 -5.68 -26.56
N THR A 1095 12.12 -5.21 -25.70
CA THR A 1095 12.59 -3.82 -25.77
C THR A 1095 13.45 -3.56 -26.99
N ARG A 1096 14.26 -4.53 -27.43
CA ARG A 1096 14.99 -4.43 -28.70
C ARG A 1096 14.05 -4.34 -29.89
N ALA A 1097 12.93 -5.06 -29.87
CA ALA A 1097 11.93 -5.01 -30.93
C ALA A 1097 11.23 -3.64 -30.97
N ILE A 1098 10.78 -3.15 -29.81
CA ILE A 1098 10.18 -1.82 -29.62
C ILE A 1098 11.10 -0.73 -30.17
N ASN A 1099 12.39 -0.82 -29.84
CA ASN A 1099 13.43 0.13 -30.24
C ASN A 1099 13.99 -0.11 -31.66
N LYS A 1100 13.47 -1.12 -32.39
CA LYS A 1100 13.94 -1.53 -33.72
C LYS A 1100 15.44 -1.83 -33.79
N THR A 1101 15.98 -2.43 -32.73
CA THR A 1101 17.39 -2.87 -32.60
C THR A 1101 17.54 -4.40 -32.55
N LEU A 1102 16.47 -5.15 -32.82
CA LEU A 1102 16.58 -6.57 -33.11
C LEU A 1102 17.42 -6.81 -34.36
N PRO A 1103 18.16 -7.93 -34.44
CA PRO A 1103 18.78 -8.36 -35.69
C PRO A 1103 17.71 -8.48 -36.79
N SER A 1104 18.04 -8.09 -38.02
CA SER A 1104 17.07 -8.02 -39.13
C SER A 1104 16.32 -9.34 -39.37
N HIS A 1105 17.00 -10.48 -39.24
CA HIS A 1105 16.35 -11.80 -39.39
C HIS A 1105 15.32 -12.09 -38.29
N LEU A 1106 15.54 -11.65 -37.04
CA LEU A 1106 14.56 -11.80 -35.96
C LEU A 1106 13.42 -10.78 -36.10
N ALA A 1107 13.73 -9.56 -36.51
CA ALA A 1107 12.71 -8.55 -36.77
C ALA A 1107 11.75 -8.99 -37.89
N GLU A 1108 12.28 -9.59 -38.97
CA GLU A 1108 11.47 -10.15 -40.05
C GLU A 1108 10.70 -11.40 -39.60
N LYS A 1109 11.31 -12.28 -38.80
CA LYS A 1109 10.68 -13.50 -38.27
C LYS A 1109 9.56 -13.21 -37.28
N TRP A 1110 9.70 -12.18 -36.44
CA TRP A 1110 8.73 -11.86 -35.37
C TRP A 1110 7.81 -10.68 -35.70
N ARG A 1111 7.72 -10.29 -36.98
CA ARG A 1111 6.85 -9.19 -37.41
C ARG A 1111 5.37 -9.55 -37.32
N PHE A 1112 4.52 -8.55 -37.43
CA PHE A 1112 3.08 -8.79 -37.57
C PHE A 1112 2.74 -9.20 -39.02
N HIS A 1113 2.06 -10.32 -39.23
CA HIS A 1113 1.83 -10.90 -40.57
C HIS A 1113 0.38 -10.69 -41.09
N LYS A 1114 0.15 -9.62 -41.86
CA LYS A 1114 -1.18 -9.39 -42.48
C LYS A 1114 -1.46 -10.31 -43.68
N GLU A 1115 -0.43 -10.92 -44.27
CA GLU A 1115 -0.59 -11.75 -45.48
C GLU A 1115 -1.43 -13.03 -45.28
N TYR A 1116 -1.79 -13.35 -44.03
CA TYR A 1116 -2.62 -14.49 -43.69
C TYR A 1116 -4.11 -14.15 -43.58
N GLU A 1117 -4.50 -12.87 -43.65
CA GLU A 1117 -5.87 -12.40 -43.38
C GLU A 1117 -6.95 -13.15 -44.19
N HIS A 1118 -6.65 -13.49 -45.44
CA HIS A 1118 -7.58 -14.17 -46.34
C HIS A 1118 -7.23 -15.65 -46.59
N ARG A 1119 -6.31 -16.22 -45.81
CA ARG A 1119 -5.94 -17.63 -45.94
C ARG A 1119 -6.70 -18.46 -44.91
N GLU A 1120 -7.29 -19.56 -45.39
CA GLU A 1120 -7.91 -20.55 -44.52
C GLU A 1120 -6.83 -21.50 -43.94
N ASP A 1121 -6.97 -21.79 -42.64
CA ASP A 1121 -6.14 -22.69 -41.82
C ASP A 1121 -4.63 -22.72 -42.12
N THR A 1122 -3.93 -21.64 -41.72
CA THR A 1122 -2.47 -21.48 -41.88
C THR A 1122 -1.66 -21.87 -40.65
N PHE A 1123 -2.30 -22.33 -39.57
CA PHE A 1123 -1.71 -22.50 -38.26
C PHE A 1123 -1.03 -23.86 -38.08
N LEU A 1124 -0.02 -24.14 -38.91
CA LEU A 1124 0.73 -25.42 -38.94
C LEU A 1124 1.86 -25.47 -37.89
N GLY A 1125 2.34 -24.32 -37.41
CA GLY A 1125 3.40 -24.23 -36.41
C GLY A 1125 4.78 -24.66 -36.92
N ASP A 1126 5.64 -25.06 -35.99
CA ASP A 1126 7.02 -25.50 -36.26
C ASP A 1126 7.13 -27.02 -36.57
N GLY A 1127 5.99 -27.70 -36.68
CA GLY A 1127 5.91 -29.16 -36.84
C GLY A 1127 5.98 -29.96 -35.53
N SER A 1128 5.98 -29.31 -34.37
CA SER A 1128 5.96 -30.01 -33.06
C SER A 1128 4.56 -30.45 -32.60
N ARG A 1129 3.51 -30.12 -33.35
CA ARG A 1129 2.11 -30.40 -33.01
C ARG A 1129 1.69 -31.80 -33.44
N GLY A 1130 1.27 -32.60 -32.46
CA GLY A 1130 0.76 -33.95 -32.68
C GLY A 1130 -0.72 -34.14 -32.35
N GLY A 1131 -1.24 -35.30 -32.74
CA GLY A 1131 -2.61 -35.74 -32.48
C GLY A 1131 -3.65 -35.22 -33.49
N PRO A 1132 -4.95 -35.34 -33.15
CA PRO A 1132 -6.05 -35.00 -34.06
C PRO A 1132 -6.11 -33.50 -34.37
N ALA A 1133 -6.70 -33.18 -35.52
CA ALA A 1133 -6.89 -31.81 -35.99
C ALA A 1133 -7.60 -30.91 -34.97
N ARG A 1134 -7.37 -29.60 -35.08
CA ARG A 1134 -8.00 -28.57 -34.24
C ARG A 1134 -9.52 -28.68 -34.34
N ARG A 1135 -10.22 -28.58 -33.21
CA ARG A 1135 -11.68 -28.70 -33.14
C ARG A 1135 -12.30 -27.50 -32.43
N GLU A 1136 -13.43 -27.03 -32.93
CA GLU A 1136 -14.26 -26.04 -32.24
C GLU A 1136 -15.06 -26.71 -31.10
N LEU A 1137 -15.10 -26.07 -29.93
CA LEU A 1137 -15.93 -26.55 -28.82
C LEU A 1137 -17.41 -26.48 -29.20
N ASN A 1138 -18.19 -27.51 -28.87
CA ASN A 1138 -19.64 -27.50 -29.10
C ASN A 1138 -20.37 -26.64 -28.06
N SER A 1139 -21.65 -26.35 -28.28
CA SER A 1139 -22.45 -25.49 -27.40
C SER A 1139 -22.49 -25.96 -25.94
N THR A 1140 -22.59 -27.27 -25.71
CA THR A 1140 -22.60 -27.88 -24.36
C THR A 1140 -21.25 -27.74 -23.67
N GLU A 1141 -20.15 -27.95 -24.39
CA GLU A 1141 -18.79 -27.75 -23.88
C GLU A 1141 -18.51 -26.27 -23.57
N LYS A 1142 -19.00 -25.34 -24.41
CA LYS A 1142 -18.93 -23.89 -24.16
C LYS A 1142 -19.69 -23.51 -22.90
N ALA A 1143 -20.90 -24.04 -22.69
CA ALA A 1143 -21.70 -23.76 -21.50
C ALA A 1143 -20.98 -24.19 -20.20
N LYS A 1144 -20.33 -25.37 -20.20
CA LYS A 1144 -19.53 -25.84 -19.07
C LYS A 1144 -18.35 -24.94 -18.71
N LEU A 1145 -17.83 -24.16 -19.67
CA LEU A 1145 -16.76 -23.18 -19.43
C LEU A 1145 -17.26 -21.86 -18.83
N VAL A 1146 -18.53 -21.50 -19.06
CA VAL A 1146 -19.13 -20.24 -18.57
C VAL A 1146 -19.85 -20.46 -17.21
N GLY A 1147 -20.34 -21.68 -16.98
CA GLY A 1147 -21.15 -22.05 -15.82
C GLY A 1147 -22.62 -21.71 -16.07
N GLU A 1148 -23.49 -22.71 -16.15
CA GLU A 1148 -24.92 -22.47 -16.00
C GLU A 1148 -25.14 -21.88 -14.61
N GLY A 1149 -25.85 -20.75 -14.55
CA GLY A 1149 -26.42 -20.30 -13.30
C GLY A 1149 -27.26 -21.45 -12.73
N LYS A 1150 -27.07 -21.73 -11.45
CA LYS A 1150 -28.19 -22.23 -10.65
C LYS A 1150 -29.27 -21.15 -10.68
N SER A 1151 -30.08 -21.16 -11.74
CA SER A 1151 -31.42 -20.61 -11.69
C SER A 1151 -32.24 -21.63 -10.89
N LYS A 1152 -32.88 -21.17 -9.81
CA LYS A 1152 -33.84 -21.89 -8.95
C LYS A 1152 -33.28 -23.07 -8.15
N LEU A 1153 -32.80 -22.78 -6.94
CA LEU A 1153 -33.29 -23.33 -5.67
C LEU A 1153 -32.63 -22.58 -4.50
#